data_AF-A0A961GLR7-F1
#
_entry.id   AF-A0A961GLR7-F1
#
_cell.length_a   1.000
_cell.length_b   1.000
_cell.length_c   1.000
_cell.angle_alpha   90.00
_cell.angle_beta   90.00
_cell.angle_gamma   90.00
#
_symmetry.space_group_name_H-M   'P 1'
#
loop_
_entity.id
_entity.type
_entity.pdbx_description
1 polymer ?
#
loop_
_entity_poly.entity_id
_entity_poly.type
_entity_poly.pdbx_seq_one_letter_code
_entity_poly.pdbx_strand_id
1 'polypeptide(L)'
;MMRAPLTRPEALIAGAIAAIDHFFDSAAQWLSGLPSNPLVDFLSGALLLVRRTFFDFNRPVLGASNTITFPELDSTGSSLAVRVDPSQQAADAIRVDAGSTFTLTLPGPATGYTVLANKPDLVVIAEAGDQLHVTANKPGFLGLLVRSADGSAERYVGLYIADPDTHLVPDTVEGYLPVGSVTVTDSTGDAFVERFNFRDGVRPIDYLYIYDQGGADYTDGTLKKLLAQALRHGVVPVVVYYNIQNVLNSSGRPTGVVEGPDGAYQAINDYDQSGQSLFSGYMQRYFTKLKADFGTMDALGVPVQVVMEPDFLSYMGTATPSFPNQGFVPDPADRTLNTAQTSAIYAAGLLTAGTDPAFPDTVAGMVQAINYYTATKNTNVRIGWKTNIWGVADQQNWSLGLMHVTDSVTYPWQSQWSGPLPTWEQGRDFIAGQGAGLGAFLDKVGVTSWEGASGRAPFLAIDKYGVDGAYTFDPDMLTDSQTAAFGNLSAFVVGANLNLANLTDSDTQKYFGLSKAGFAAFYAKYQGAFPKAATDVQAVFTTLQDAAKDDPNMAMWFFNADQWNNYLFFVNSLSEALDGTKVMIWQIPQGHVNGSTTLPGTDLTDTVANFEDSATSYFFGDSFTAAGGRLAHFTQNHAADPAVTVSGNTVTWGEHMSLAQDSGVLSVLFGAGLGVSTRGSPTPGGDVNDHNFWFDKASGYLTSAAGV
;
A
#
# COMPACT_ATOMS: atom_id res chain seq x y z
N MET A 1 27.78 31.29 -22.15
CA MET A 1 27.84 29.86 -22.56
C MET A 1 27.05 29.72 -23.85
N MET A 2 27.73 29.58 -24.99
CA MET A 2 27.10 29.26 -26.28
C MET A 2 26.69 27.79 -26.24
N ARG A 3 25.40 27.49 -26.53
CA ARG A 3 24.95 26.11 -26.77
C ARG A 3 25.77 25.51 -27.90
N ALA A 4 26.24 24.28 -27.72
CA ALA A 4 26.92 23.52 -28.78
C ALA A 4 25.98 23.36 -29.99
N PRO A 5 26.51 23.42 -31.23
CA PRO A 5 25.70 23.19 -32.42
C PRO A 5 25.23 21.73 -32.47
N LEU A 6 23.94 21.52 -32.72
CA LEU A 6 23.33 20.22 -32.96
C LEU A 6 24.10 19.46 -34.04
N THR A 7 24.23 18.14 -33.90
CA THR A 7 24.88 17.32 -34.92
C THR A 7 24.04 17.34 -36.22
N ARG A 8 24.69 17.18 -37.37
CA ARG A 8 24.05 17.33 -38.71
C ARG A 8 22.70 16.57 -38.89
N PRO A 9 22.48 15.38 -38.31
CA PRO A 9 21.19 14.69 -38.39
C PRO A 9 20.08 15.35 -37.56
N GLU A 10 20.39 15.84 -36.36
CA GLU A 10 19.41 16.43 -35.42
C GLU A 10 18.89 17.79 -35.91
N ALA A 11 19.77 18.59 -36.53
CA ALA A 11 19.37 19.87 -37.14
C ALA A 11 18.42 19.69 -38.35
N LEU A 12 18.58 18.60 -39.10
CA LEU A 12 17.72 18.24 -40.24
C LEU A 12 16.33 17.79 -39.77
N ILE A 13 16.29 16.99 -38.70
CA ILE A 13 15.03 16.51 -38.10
C ILE A 13 14.26 17.68 -37.46
N ALA A 14 14.93 18.52 -36.67
CA ALA A 14 14.31 19.71 -36.08
C ALA A 14 13.78 20.69 -37.14
N GLY A 15 14.49 20.86 -38.25
CA GLY A 15 14.04 21.65 -39.39
C GLY A 15 12.81 21.08 -40.09
N ALA A 16 12.72 19.75 -40.23
CA ALA A 16 11.57 19.08 -40.81
C ALA A 16 10.32 19.20 -39.92
N ILE A 17 10.47 19.03 -38.60
CA ILE A 17 9.38 19.18 -37.62
C ILE A 17 8.83 20.61 -37.66
N ALA A 18 9.70 21.62 -37.60
CA ALA A 18 9.28 23.02 -37.65
C ALA A 18 8.54 23.37 -38.96
N ALA A 19 8.94 22.77 -40.09
CA ALA A 19 8.25 22.96 -41.36
C ALA A 19 6.86 22.30 -41.40
N ILE A 20 6.73 21.12 -40.79
CA ILE A 20 5.46 20.40 -40.68
C ILE A 20 4.49 21.14 -39.76
N ASP A 21 4.95 21.60 -38.59
CA ASP A 21 4.13 22.40 -37.66
C ASP A 21 3.67 23.70 -38.31
N HIS A 22 4.59 24.42 -38.97
CA HIS A 22 4.25 25.64 -39.70
C HIS A 22 3.19 25.38 -40.79
N PHE A 23 3.27 24.24 -41.50
CA PHE A 23 2.26 23.86 -42.49
C PHE A 23 0.89 23.66 -41.85
N PHE A 24 0.79 22.88 -40.77
CA PHE A 24 -0.48 22.59 -40.10
C PHE A 24 -1.09 23.83 -39.46
N ASP A 25 -0.27 24.67 -38.84
CA ASP A 25 -0.72 25.92 -38.22
C ASP A 25 -1.20 26.93 -39.28
N SER A 26 -0.48 27.04 -40.41
CA SER A 26 -0.89 27.89 -41.54
C SER A 26 -2.21 27.39 -42.17
N ALA A 27 -2.37 26.08 -42.32
CA ALA A 27 -3.58 25.48 -42.86
C ALA A 27 -4.79 25.65 -41.93
N ALA A 28 -4.59 25.48 -40.62
CA ALA A 28 -5.62 25.72 -39.60
C ALA A 28 -6.02 27.20 -39.54
N GLN A 29 -5.04 28.10 -39.59
CA GLN A 29 -5.29 29.55 -39.60
C GLN A 29 -6.05 29.98 -40.86
N TRP A 30 -5.71 29.42 -42.02
CA TRP A 30 -6.45 29.64 -43.26
C TRP A 30 -7.91 29.15 -43.17
N LEU A 31 -8.14 27.93 -42.65
CA LEU A 31 -9.49 27.37 -42.45
C LEU A 31 -10.32 28.20 -41.47
N SER A 32 -9.70 28.73 -40.40
CA SER A 32 -10.37 29.59 -39.42
C SER A 32 -10.83 30.94 -39.98
N GLY A 33 -10.25 31.37 -41.11
CA GLY A 33 -10.65 32.59 -41.82
C GLY A 33 -11.84 32.41 -42.77
N LEU A 34 -12.35 31.17 -42.94
CA LEU A 34 -13.50 30.88 -43.79
C LEU A 34 -14.82 30.91 -43.00
N PRO A 35 -15.96 31.21 -43.65
CA PRO A 35 -17.27 31.13 -43.01
C PRO A 35 -17.56 29.70 -42.51
N SER A 36 -18.01 29.60 -41.25
CA SER A 36 -18.30 28.31 -40.62
C SER A 36 -19.38 27.54 -41.39
N ASN A 37 -19.07 26.31 -41.76
CA ASN A 37 -19.99 25.36 -42.36
C ASN A 37 -19.49 23.93 -42.14
N PRO A 38 -20.35 22.91 -42.31
CA PRO A 38 -19.99 21.52 -42.03
C PRO A 38 -18.77 21.00 -42.80
N LEU A 39 -18.47 21.55 -43.98
CA LEU A 39 -17.29 21.18 -44.76
C LEU A 39 -16.01 21.76 -44.13
N VAL A 40 -16.04 22.99 -43.61
CA VAL A 40 -14.92 23.62 -42.91
C VAL A 40 -14.64 22.92 -41.58
N ASP A 41 -15.68 22.51 -40.86
CA ASP A 41 -15.54 21.76 -39.61
C ASP A 41 -14.97 20.35 -39.87
N PHE A 42 -15.45 19.67 -40.91
CA PHE A 42 -14.92 18.38 -41.35
C PHE A 42 -13.45 18.47 -41.75
N LEU A 43 -13.07 19.48 -42.55
CA LEU A 43 -11.68 19.66 -42.98
C LEU A 43 -10.76 20.03 -41.81
N SER A 44 -11.23 20.83 -40.86
CA SER A 44 -10.48 21.17 -39.64
C SER A 44 -10.26 19.94 -38.75
N GLY A 45 -11.30 19.11 -38.58
CA GLY A 45 -11.20 17.85 -37.85
C GLY A 45 -10.29 16.83 -38.54
N ALA A 46 -10.39 16.68 -39.86
CA ALA A 46 -9.54 15.80 -40.65
C ALA A 46 -8.06 16.24 -40.61
N LEU A 47 -7.80 17.55 -40.67
CA LEU A 47 -6.46 18.11 -40.56
C LEU A 47 -5.83 17.82 -39.19
N LEU A 48 -6.60 17.97 -38.11
CA LEU A 48 -6.19 17.60 -36.74
C LEU A 48 -5.94 16.09 -36.61
N LEU A 49 -6.79 15.28 -37.21
CA LEU A 49 -6.63 13.82 -37.22
C LEU A 49 -5.36 13.41 -37.95
N VAL A 50 -5.06 13.98 -39.12
CA VAL A 50 -3.82 13.70 -39.87
C VAL A 50 -2.59 14.17 -39.09
N ARG A 51 -2.63 15.37 -38.48
CA ARG A 51 -1.54 15.87 -37.61
C ARG A 51 -1.25 14.89 -36.48
N ARG A 52 -2.29 14.41 -35.77
CA ARG A 52 -2.15 13.49 -34.64
C ARG A 52 -1.81 12.05 -35.03
N THR A 53 -2.25 11.60 -36.20
CA THR A 53 -2.06 10.19 -36.61
C THR A 53 -0.69 9.96 -37.22
N PHE A 54 -0.19 10.93 -38.00
CA PHE A 54 1.04 10.75 -38.80
C PHE A 54 2.20 11.65 -38.37
N PHE A 55 1.94 12.71 -37.59
CA PHE A 55 2.93 13.75 -37.27
C PHE A 55 2.91 14.14 -35.78
N ASP A 56 2.41 13.27 -34.90
CA ASP A 56 2.47 13.48 -33.47
C ASP A 56 3.90 13.20 -32.96
N PHE A 57 4.74 14.22 -33.06
CA PHE A 57 6.12 14.19 -32.59
C PHE A 57 6.23 14.25 -31.05
N ASN A 58 5.10 14.29 -30.33
CA ASN A 58 5.06 14.02 -28.88
C ASN A 58 4.93 12.53 -28.55
N ARG A 59 4.82 11.64 -29.54
CA ARG A 59 5.21 10.24 -29.33
C ARG A 59 6.73 10.20 -29.10
N PRO A 60 7.22 9.48 -28.07
CA PRO A 60 8.65 9.31 -27.90
C PRO A 60 9.23 8.77 -29.20
N VAL A 61 10.12 9.55 -29.84
CA VAL A 61 10.97 9.02 -30.90
C VAL A 61 11.83 7.95 -30.24
N LEU A 62 11.53 6.68 -30.52
CA LEU A 62 12.35 5.53 -30.16
C LEU A 62 13.68 5.66 -30.91
N GLY A 63 14.67 6.28 -30.26
CA GLY A 63 15.93 6.62 -30.90
C GLY A 63 16.88 7.45 -30.04
N ALA A 64 16.88 7.24 -28.73
CA ALA A 64 17.98 7.54 -27.81
C ALA A 64 17.66 6.81 -26.51
N SER A 65 18.65 6.16 -25.89
CA SER A 65 18.50 5.65 -24.53
C SER A 65 18.09 6.80 -23.63
N ASN A 66 16.84 6.81 -23.14
CA ASN A 66 16.41 7.73 -22.10
C ASN A 66 17.07 7.29 -20.79
N THR A 67 18.36 7.56 -20.64
CA THR A 67 19.07 7.44 -19.36
C THR A 67 18.54 8.57 -18.48
N ILE A 68 17.78 8.22 -17.45
CA ILE A 68 17.29 9.19 -16.47
C ILE A 68 18.37 9.37 -15.43
N THR A 69 19.05 10.52 -15.48
CA THR A 69 20.05 10.91 -14.48
C THR A 69 19.39 11.75 -13.38
N PHE A 70 19.49 11.32 -12.12
CA PHE A 70 19.07 12.11 -10.95
C PHE A 70 20.25 12.97 -10.49
N PRO A 71 20.18 14.31 -10.61
CA PRO A 71 21.33 15.18 -10.30
C PRO A 71 21.85 15.08 -8.85
N GLU A 72 21.05 14.58 -7.91
CA GLU A 72 21.42 14.44 -6.49
C GLU A 72 22.28 13.20 -6.20
N LEU A 73 22.33 12.22 -7.11
CA LEU A 73 23.01 10.93 -6.91
C LEU A 73 24.26 10.73 -7.79
N ASP A 74 24.51 11.70 -8.67
CA ASP A 74 25.52 11.64 -9.71
C ASP A 74 26.79 12.40 -9.27
N SER A 75 27.79 11.69 -8.73
CA SER A 75 29.10 12.30 -8.41
C SER A 75 30.20 11.72 -9.29
N THR A 76 30.85 12.58 -10.06
CA THR A 76 32.00 12.25 -10.93
C THR A 76 33.27 11.90 -10.14
N GLY A 77 33.23 11.96 -8.80
CA GLY A 77 34.32 11.61 -7.89
C GLY A 77 34.26 10.18 -7.33
N SER A 78 33.28 9.35 -7.72
CA SER A 78 33.20 7.95 -7.29
C SER A 78 34.39 7.13 -7.81
N SER A 79 35.04 6.34 -6.95
CA SER A 79 36.05 5.35 -7.33
C SER A 79 35.48 4.19 -8.17
N LEU A 80 34.16 4.06 -8.22
CA LEU A 80 33.43 3.06 -9.01
C LEU A 80 32.31 3.73 -9.80
N ALA A 81 32.64 4.24 -10.99
CA ALA A 81 31.69 4.84 -11.91
C ALA A 81 31.24 3.81 -12.96
N VAL A 82 29.93 3.57 -13.08
CA VAL A 82 29.33 2.73 -14.12
C VAL A 82 28.55 3.63 -15.06
N ARG A 83 28.85 3.58 -16.36
CA ARG A 83 28.27 4.48 -17.37
C ARG A 83 27.72 3.71 -18.56
N VAL A 84 26.61 4.15 -19.16
CA VAL A 84 26.09 3.53 -20.39
C VAL A 84 26.98 3.88 -21.59
N ASP A 85 27.52 5.10 -21.63
CA ASP A 85 28.55 5.48 -22.60
C ASP A 85 29.66 6.34 -21.95
N PRO A 86 30.85 6.43 -22.58
CA PRO A 86 31.98 7.14 -22.00
C PRO A 86 31.77 8.65 -21.76
N SER A 87 30.81 9.26 -22.46
CA SER A 87 30.47 10.69 -22.37
C SER A 87 29.42 11.02 -21.31
N GLN A 88 28.71 10.02 -20.79
CA GLN A 88 27.69 10.18 -19.76
C GLN A 88 28.28 10.31 -18.34
N GLN A 89 27.46 10.83 -17.43
CA GLN A 89 27.67 10.70 -15.98
C GLN A 89 27.29 9.28 -15.52
N ALA A 90 27.36 8.97 -14.22
CA ALA A 90 27.08 7.63 -13.74
C ALA A 90 25.59 7.31 -13.88
N ALA A 91 25.26 6.08 -14.26
CA ALA A 91 23.87 5.65 -14.31
C ALA A 91 23.44 5.12 -12.93
N ASP A 92 22.32 5.61 -12.41
CA ASP A 92 21.61 4.97 -11.30
C ASP A 92 20.57 3.97 -11.81
N ALA A 93 19.97 4.26 -12.97
CA ALA A 93 19.02 3.40 -13.63
C ALA A 93 19.13 3.50 -15.15
N ILE A 94 18.75 2.42 -15.82
CA ILE A 94 18.74 2.29 -17.26
C ILE A 94 17.40 1.69 -17.67
N ARG A 95 16.79 2.25 -18.72
CA ARG A 95 15.61 1.66 -19.35
C ARG A 95 15.92 1.22 -20.78
N VAL A 96 15.54 -0.01 -21.11
CA VAL A 96 15.71 -0.62 -22.43
C VAL A 96 14.52 -1.50 -22.76
N ASP A 97 14.30 -1.79 -24.04
CA ASP A 97 13.34 -2.81 -24.45
C ASP A 97 13.99 -4.21 -24.41
N ALA A 98 13.23 -5.24 -24.09
CA ALA A 98 13.68 -6.62 -24.22
C ALA A 98 14.12 -6.92 -25.66
N GLY A 99 15.15 -7.76 -25.81
CA GLY A 99 15.86 -8.00 -27.08
C GLY A 99 16.99 -7.00 -27.37
N SER A 100 17.10 -5.91 -26.61
CA SER A 100 18.17 -4.93 -26.78
C SER A 100 19.47 -5.37 -26.11
N THR A 101 20.60 -4.97 -26.69
CA THR A 101 21.92 -5.06 -26.04
C THR A 101 22.50 -3.67 -25.87
N PHE A 102 22.98 -3.38 -24.67
CA PHE A 102 23.67 -2.13 -24.34
C PHE A 102 24.99 -2.44 -23.63
N THR A 103 25.83 -1.43 -23.52
CA THR A 103 27.15 -1.55 -22.91
C THR A 103 27.20 -0.72 -21.64
N LEU A 104 27.79 -1.28 -20.58
CA LEU A 104 28.24 -0.52 -19.42
C LEU A 104 29.76 -0.40 -19.50
N THR A 105 30.29 0.81 -19.36
CA THR A 105 31.73 1.08 -19.29
C THR A 105 32.14 1.24 -17.83
N LEU A 106 33.20 0.52 -17.45
CA LEU A 106 33.79 0.52 -16.11
C LEU A 106 35.07 1.38 -16.09
N PRO A 107 35.55 1.83 -14.91
CA PRO A 107 36.76 2.65 -14.81
C PRO A 107 38.07 1.90 -15.10
N GLY A 108 38.01 0.57 -15.21
CA GLY A 108 39.13 -0.34 -15.44
C GLY A 108 38.65 -1.63 -16.10
N PRO A 109 39.55 -2.62 -16.30
CA PRO A 109 39.18 -3.87 -16.97
C PRO A 109 38.05 -4.57 -16.21
N ALA A 110 37.05 -5.09 -16.93
CA ALA A 110 35.89 -5.79 -16.39
C ALA A 110 36.28 -6.97 -15.49
N THR A 111 37.39 -7.66 -15.81
CA THR A 111 37.96 -8.72 -14.98
C THR A 111 38.43 -8.27 -13.59
N GLY A 112 38.52 -6.96 -13.36
CA GLY A 112 38.77 -6.36 -12.05
C GLY A 112 37.51 -6.18 -11.21
N TYR A 113 36.35 -6.69 -11.66
CA TYR A 113 35.05 -6.55 -11.02
C TYR A 113 34.32 -7.89 -10.98
N THR A 114 33.32 -7.96 -10.10
CA THR A 114 32.30 -9.00 -10.03
C THR A 114 30.95 -8.33 -10.26
N VAL A 115 30.06 -9.01 -10.98
CA VAL A 115 28.73 -8.47 -11.32
C VAL A 115 27.67 -9.47 -10.88
N LEU A 116 26.73 -9.01 -10.06
CA LEU A 116 25.57 -9.77 -9.63
C LEU A 116 24.31 -9.12 -10.19
N ALA A 117 23.50 -9.90 -10.90
CA ALA A 117 22.14 -9.53 -11.29
C ALA A 117 21.18 -10.21 -10.32
N ASN A 118 20.32 -9.44 -9.63
CA ASN A 118 19.39 -10.01 -8.64
C ASN A 118 18.26 -10.85 -9.26
N LYS A 119 18.01 -10.69 -10.55
CA LYS A 119 17.13 -11.54 -11.38
C LYS A 119 17.88 -11.96 -12.65
N PRO A 120 18.82 -12.93 -12.55
CA PRO A 120 19.74 -13.25 -13.64
C PRO A 120 19.04 -13.81 -14.87
N ASP A 121 17.80 -14.29 -14.77
CA ASP A 121 17.02 -14.77 -15.91
C ASP A 121 16.52 -13.65 -16.84
N LEU A 122 16.59 -12.39 -16.40
CA LEU A 122 16.20 -11.23 -17.20
C LEU A 122 17.32 -10.75 -18.15
N VAL A 123 18.58 -11.12 -17.92
CA VAL A 123 19.72 -10.61 -18.70
C VAL A 123 20.78 -11.67 -19.00
N VAL A 124 21.56 -11.45 -20.05
CA VAL A 124 22.89 -12.07 -20.21
C VAL A 124 23.94 -10.98 -20.10
N ILE A 125 24.99 -11.21 -19.32
CA ILE A 125 26.11 -10.27 -19.16
C ILE A 125 27.38 -10.93 -19.68
N ALA A 126 28.06 -10.25 -20.60
CA ALA A 126 29.36 -10.68 -21.14
C ALA A 126 30.41 -9.58 -20.93
N GLU A 127 31.62 -9.97 -20.56
CA GLU A 127 32.73 -9.04 -20.30
C GLU A 127 33.63 -8.89 -21.54
N ALA A 128 34.03 -7.65 -21.86
CA ALA A 128 35.01 -7.37 -22.91
C ALA A 128 35.83 -6.12 -22.59
N GLY A 129 37.13 -6.28 -22.31
CA GLY A 129 37.99 -5.13 -21.97
C GLY A 129 37.54 -4.47 -20.67
N ASP A 130 37.17 -3.19 -20.73
CA ASP A 130 36.57 -2.39 -19.65
C ASP A 130 35.03 -2.32 -19.72
N GLN A 131 34.41 -3.20 -20.50
CA GLN A 131 32.98 -3.16 -20.80
C GLN A 131 32.23 -4.40 -20.29
N LEU A 132 30.99 -4.17 -19.85
CA LEU A 132 29.96 -5.19 -19.67
C LEU A 132 28.93 -5.03 -20.79
N HIS A 133 28.81 -6.03 -21.66
CA HIS A 133 27.74 -6.12 -22.64
C HIS A 133 26.54 -6.81 -22.00
N VAL A 134 25.45 -6.06 -21.84
CA VAL A 134 24.22 -6.53 -21.19
C VAL A 134 23.13 -6.69 -22.24
N THR A 135 22.69 -7.92 -22.45
CA THR A 135 21.55 -8.25 -23.31
C THR A 135 20.31 -8.44 -22.44
N ALA A 136 19.30 -7.60 -22.64
CA ALA A 136 18.01 -7.69 -21.94
C ALA A 136 17.14 -8.75 -22.62
N ASN A 137 16.79 -9.83 -21.92
CA ASN A 137 16.08 -10.96 -22.53
C ASN A 137 14.56 -10.89 -22.34
N LYS A 138 14.12 -10.44 -21.16
CA LYS A 138 12.71 -10.46 -20.75
C LYS A 138 12.32 -9.16 -20.06
N PRO A 139 11.07 -8.70 -20.22
CA PRO A 139 10.56 -7.55 -19.50
C PRO A 139 10.59 -7.77 -17.98
N GLY A 140 10.86 -6.71 -17.23
CA GLY A 140 10.98 -6.78 -15.78
C GLY A 140 11.86 -5.71 -15.18
N PHE A 141 11.96 -5.72 -13.86
CA PHE A 141 12.86 -4.88 -13.07
C PHE A 141 14.01 -5.73 -12.53
N LEU A 142 15.21 -5.20 -12.60
CA LEU A 142 16.44 -5.85 -12.20
C LEU A 142 17.34 -4.85 -11.49
N GLY A 143 18.01 -5.28 -10.42
CA GLY A 143 19.17 -4.61 -9.84
C GLY A 143 20.46 -5.29 -10.27
N LEU A 144 21.47 -4.49 -10.61
CA LEU A 144 22.85 -4.91 -10.83
C LEU A 144 23.73 -4.39 -9.69
N LEU A 145 24.47 -5.29 -9.05
CA LEU A 145 25.58 -4.96 -8.16
C LEU A 145 26.89 -5.20 -8.91
N VAL A 146 27.63 -4.13 -9.14
CA VAL A 146 29.02 -4.18 -9.62
C VAL A 146 29.93 -3.94 -8.42
N ARG A 147 30.82 -4.88 -8.14
CA ARG A 147 31.74 -4.82 -7.01
C ARG A 147 33.17 -5.00 -7.51
N SER A 148 34.12 -4.19 -7.02
CA SER A 148 35.54 -4.41 -7.33
C SER A 148 36.00 -5.78 -6.82
N ALA A 149 36.89 -6.44 -7.56
CA ALA A 149 37.35 -7.80 -7.20
C ALA A 149 38.07 -7.85 -5.83
N ASP A 150 38.60 -6.72 -5.36
CA ASP A 150 39.19 -6.57 -4.02
C ASP A 150 38.16 -6.22 -2.93
N GLY A 151 36.89 -6.03 -3.28
CA GLY A 151 35.79 -5.68 -2.38
C GLY A 151 35.84 -4.24 -1.84
N SER A 152 36.73 -3.39 -2.34
CA SER A 152 36.91 -2.02 -1.85
C SER A 152 35.81 -1.04 -2.28
N ALA A 153 35.04 -1.36 -3.32
CA ALA A 153 33.97 -0.52 -3.83
C ALA A 153 32.80 -1.32 -4.41
N GLU A 154 31.59 -0.76 -4.27
CA GLU A 154 30.33 -1.32 -4.78
C GLU A 154 29.49 -0.24 -5.45
N ARG A 155 28.75 -0.63 -6.49
CA ARG A 155 27.83 0.23 -7.23
C ARG A 155 26.59 -0.56 -7.60
N TYR A 156 25.45 0.05 -7.31
CA TYR A 156 24.12 -0.46 -7.64
C TYR A 156 23.58 0.29 -8.86
N VAL A 157 23.00 -0.45 -9.80
CA VAL A 157 22.38 0.10 -11.01
C VAL A 157 21.06 -0.62 -11.27
N GLY A 158 19.96 0.11 -11.33
CA GLY A 158 18.67 -0.43 -11.76
C GLY A 158 18.61 -0.62 -13.27
N LEU A 159 17.97 -1.68 -13.70
CA LEU A 159 17.66 -1.97 -15.09
C LEU A 159 16.16 -2.25 -15.21
N TYR A 160 15.49 -1.44 -16.02
CA TYR A 160 14.07 -1.48 -16.27
C TYR A 160 13.84 -1.92 -17.71
N ILE A 161 13.46 -3.19 -17.86
CA ILE A 161 13.32 -3.83 -19.16
C ILE A 161 11.85 -3.77 -19.56
N ALA A 162 11.58 -3.00 -20.59
CA ALA A 162 10.26 -2.86 -21.17
C ALA A 162 9.94 -4.02 -22.11
N ASP A 163 8.66 -4.32 -22.23
CA ASP A 163 8.11 -5.16 -23.29
C ASP A 163 8.39 -4.51 -24.66
N PRO A 164 8.87 -5.27 -25.66
CA PRO A 164 9.35 -4.69 -26.92
C PRO A 164 8.23 -4.18 -27.82
N ASP A 165 6.98 -4.59 -27.59
CA ASP A 165 5.83 -4.20 -28.41
C ASP A 165 5.07 -3.03 -27.78
N THR A 166 4.88 -3.07 -26.46
CA THR A 166 4.15 -2.04 -25.70
C THR A 166 5.05 -0.94 -25.16
N HIS A 167 6.36 -1.18 -25.10
CA HIS A 167 7.36 -0.33 -24.44
C HIS A 167 7.09 -0.08 -22.95
N LEU A 168 6.24 -0.88 -22.31
CA LEU A 168 5.94 -0.76 -20.90
C LEU A 168 6.77 -1.75 -20.10
N VAL A 169 7.31 -1.29 -18.97
CA VAL A 169 7.94 -2.17 -17.99
C VAL A 169 6.81 -2.74 -17.12
N PRO A 170 6.73 -4.07 -16.94
CA PRO A 170 5.73 -4.67 -16.07
C PRO A 170 5.97 -4.27 -14.62
N ASP A 171 4.89 -3.97 -13.91
CA ASP A 171 4.87 -3.60 -12.50
C ASP A 171 4.23 -4.67 -11.61
N THR A 172 3.78 -5.76 -12.23
CA THR A 172 3.32 -6.98 -11.56
C THR A 172 4.34 -8.08 -11.74
N VAL A 173 4.27 -9.07 -10.87
CA VAL A 173 5.14 -10.25 -10.89
C VAL A 173 4.28 -11.47 -11.16
N GLU A 174 4.77 -12.34 -12.03
CA GLU A 174 4.11 -13.60 -12.38
C GLU A 174 4.84 -14.80 -11.77
N GLY A 175 4.10 -15.89 -11.54
CA GLY A 175 4.65 -17.18 -11.10
C GLY A 175 4.76 -17.36 -9.58
N TYR A 176 4.71 -16.28 -8.79
CA TYR A 176 4.60 -16.30 -7.34
C TYR A 176 3.91 -15.02 -6.85
N LEU A 177 3.42 -15.00 -5.62
CA LEU A 177 2.84 -13.80 -5.02
C LEU A 177 3.95 -12.83 -4.58
N PRO A 178 4.06 -11.62 -5.15
CA PRO A 178 5.12 -10.68 -4.80
C PRO A 178 5.04 -10.14 -3.38
N VAL A 179 6.21 -9.90 -2.80
CA VAL A 179 6.42 -9.40 -1.45
C VAL A 179 6.90 -7.95 -1.50
N GLY A 180 6.33 -7.11 -0.65
CA GLY A 180 6.83 -5.76 -0.44
C GLY A 180 7.10 -5.42 1.01
N SER A 181 7.87 -4.35 1.22
CA SER A 181 8.22 -3.85 2.54
C SER A 181 8.15 -2.33 2.61
N VAL A 182 7.75 -1.83 3.77
CA VAL A 182 8.02 -0.43 4.14
C VAL A 182 9.54 -0.22 4.25
N THR A 183 10.00 0.98 3.91
CA THR A 183 11.40 1.38 4.03
C THR A 183 11.53 2.82 4.55
N VAL A 184 12.76 3.22 4.88
CA VAL A 184 13.16 4.63 5.05
C VAL A 184 13.99 5.07 3.85
N THR A 185 13.87 6.32 3.45
CA THR A 185 14.50 6.81 2.21
C THR A 185 15.91 7.39 2.46
N ASP A 186 16.65 6.80 3.40
CA ASP A 186 18.01 7.17 3.77
C ASP A 186 18.97 5.96 3.66
N SER A 187 20.21 6.12 4.13
CA SER A 187 21.23 5.07 4.06
C SER A 187 20.85 3.78 4.79
N THR A 188 19.98 3.85 5.80
CA THR A 188 19.51 2.67 6.53
C THR A 188 18.58 1.83 5.67
N GLY A 189 17.69 2.48 4.92
CA GLY A 189 16.84 1.79 3.95
C GLY A 189 17.63 1.27 2.75
N ASP A 190 18.62 2.03 2.27
CA ASP A 190 19.53 1.54 1.23
C ASP A 190 20.24 0.26 1.69
N ALA A 191 20.85 0.26 2.87
CA ALA A 191 21.51 -0.93 3.42
C ALA A 191 20.57 -2.13 3.59
N PHE A 192 19.29 -1.90 3.93
CA PHE A 192 18.29 -2.96 4.00
C PHE A 192 18.00 -3.57 2.62
N VAL A 193 17.75 -2.75 1.61
CA VAL A 193 17.48 -3.21 0.24
C VAL A 193 18.70 -3.92 -0.34
N GLU A 194 19.89 -3.36 -0.12
CA GLU A 194 21.16 -3.93 -0.58
C GLU A 194 21.40 -5.32 0.03
N ARG A 195 21.21 -5.43 1.36
CA ARG A 195 21.33 -6.70 2.09
C ARG A 195 20.31 -7.74 1.63
N PHE A 196 19.08 -7.33 1.29
CA PHE A 196 18.02 -8.24 0.87
C PHE A 196 18.20 -8.70 -0.58
N ASN A 197 18.34 -7.75 -1.49
CA ASN A 197 18.15 -7.98 -2.93
C ASN A 197 19.40 -8.51 -3.63
N PHE A 198 20.60 -8.33 -3.08
CA PHE A 198 21.84 -8.71 -3.74
C PHE A 198 22.48 -9.93 -3.07
N ARG A 199 21.70 -11.02 -3.05
CA ARG A 199 22.09 -12.33 -2.50
C ARG A 199 21.96 -13.40 -3.57
N ASP A 200 22.97 -14.26 -3.67
CA ASP A 200 22.93 -15.40 -4.60
C ASP A 200 21.79 -16.37 -4.24
N GLY A 201 21.01 -16.77 -5.25
CA GLY A 201 19.94 -17.77 -5.11
C GLY A 201 18.66 -17.26 -4.45
N VAL A 202 18.56 -15.98 -4.09
CA VAL A 202 17.37 -15.39 -3.46
C VAL A 202 16.74 -14.39 -4.43
N ARG A 203 15.43 -14.49 -4.71
CA ARG A 203 14.75 -13.42 -5.45
C ARG A 203 14.71 -12.13 -4.62
N PRO A 204 14.87 -10.96 -5.23
CA PRO A 204 14.80 -9.69 -4.50
C PRO A 204 13.36 -9.43 -4.02
N ILE A 205 13.22 -8.56 -3.03
CA ILE A 205 11.92 -7.98 -2.70
C ILE A 205 11.38 -7.21 -3.91
N ASP A 206 10.08 -7.34 -4.16
CA ASP A 206 9.47 -6.85 -5.39
C ASP A 206 8.99 -5.39 -5.27
N TYR A 207 8.56 -5.00 -4.07
CA TYR A 207 7.98 -3.68 -3.80
C TYR A 207 8.62 -3.00 -2.60
N LEU A 208 8.88 -1.70 -2.73
CA LEU A 208 9.23 -0.81 -1.62
C LEU A 208 8.19 0.27 -1.50
N TYR A 209 7.72 0.52 -0.28
CA TYR A 209 6.70 1.54 -0.06
C TYR A 209 7.02 2.52 1.07
N ILE A 210 6.48 3.73 0.89
CA ILE A 210 6.46 4.82 1.88
C ILE A 210 5.14 5.57 1.79
N TYR A 211 4.91 6.45 2.78
CA TYR A 211 3.80 7.38 2.80
C TYR A 211 4.23 8.73 2.24
N ASP A 212 3.53 9.23 1.24
CA ASP A 212 3.47 10.64 0.90
C ASP A 212 2.24 11.23 1.59
N GLN A 213 2.44 11.78 2.78
CA GLN A 213 1.37 12.15 3.70
C GLN A 213 1.59 13.52 4.33
N GLY A 214 0.50 14.19 4.70
CA GLY A 214 0.53 15.47 5.43
C GLY A 214 -0.34 16.56 4.82
N GLY A 215 -1.06 16.27 3.75
CA GLY A 215 -2.09 17.14 3.18
C GLY A 215 -1.65 17.93 1.96
N ALA A 216 -2.61 18.61 1.34
CA ALA A 216 -2.47 19.35 0.08
C ALA A 216 -1.28 20.34 0.02
N ASP A 217 -0.87 20.90 1.16
CA ASP A 217 0.16 21.94 1.26
C ASP A 217 1.51 21.43 1.78
N TYR A 218 1.59 20.15 2.17
CA TYR A 218 2.80 19.57 2.76
C TYR A 218 3.75 19.01 1.69
N THR A 219 5.05 19.14 1.95
CA THR A 219 6.11 18.61 1.09
C THR A 219 7.13 17.92 1.96
N ASP A 220 7.12 16.59 1.98
CA ASP A 220 7.96 15.79 2.86
C ASP A 220 9.32 15.41 2.23
N GLY A 221 9.46 15.65 0.92
CA GLY A 221 10.65 15.30 0.14
C GLY A 221 10.94 13.79 0.10
N THR A 222 10.07 12.94 0.64
CA THR A 222 10.27 11.49 0.72
C THR A 222 9.96 10.83 -0.62
N LEU A 223 8.97 11.33 -1.37
CA LEU A 223 8.62 10.83 -2.69
C LEU A 223 9.84 10.70 -3.60
N LYS A 224 10.56 11.80 -3.86
CA LYS A 224 11.73 11.77 -4.75
C LYS A 224 12.83 10.84 -4.25
N LYS A 225 13.02 10.75 -2.94
CA LYS A 225 14.02 9.86 -2.34
C LYS A 225 13.64 8.39 -2.48
N LEU A 226 12.37 8.03 -2.30
CA LEU A 226 11.87 6.68 -2.58
C LEU A 226 12.09 6.35 -4.05
N LEU A 227 11.66 7.23 -4.96
CA LEU A 227 11.78 6.98 -6.40
C LEU A 227 13.26 6.77 -6.78
N ALA A 228 14.17 7.56 -6.21
CA ALA A 228 15.60 7.42 -6.45
C ALA A 228 16.18 6.12 -5.86
N GLN A 229 15.76 5.73 -4.66
CA GLN A 229 16.14 4.45 -4.03
C GLN A 229 15.65 3.24 -4.84
N ALA A 230 14.37 3.23 -5.21
CA ALA A 230 13.77 2.16 -5.99
C ALA A 230 14.46 2.03 -7.36
N LEU A 231 14.71 3.16 -8.02
CA LEU A 231 15.45 3.23 -9.29
C LEU A 231 16.85 2.65 -9.18
N ARG A 232 17.62 3.03 -8.15
CA ARG A 232 18.99 2.54 -7.97
C ARG A 232 19.07 1.03 -7.80
N HIS A 233 18.08 0.46 -7.10
CA HIS A 233 18.09 -0.96 -6.71
C HIS A 233 17.25 -1.84 -7.63
N GLY A 234 16.61 -1.26 -8.65
CA GLY A 234 15.77 -1.97 -9.59
C GLY A 234 14.57 -2.62 -8.91
N VAL A 235 13.81 -1.85 -8.14
CA VAL A 235 12.59 -2.28 -7.44
C VAL A 235 11.41 -1.44 -7.91
N VAL A 236 10.18 -1.96 -7.81
CA VAL A 236 8.98 -1.19 -8.14
C VAL A 236 8.58 -0.34 -6.92
N PRO A 237 8.56 1.00 -7.04
CA PRO A 237 8.10 1.87 -5.96
C PRO A 237 6.57 1.81 -5.82
N VAL A 238 6.12 1.73 -4.59
CA VAL A 238 4.72 1.88 -4.21
C VAL A 238 4.58 3.12 -3.32
N VAL A 239 3.72 4.05 -3.69
CA VAL A 239 3.48 5.28 -2.92
C VAL A 239 2.13 5.20 -2.24
N VAL A 240 2.08 5.32 -0.92
CA VAL A 240 0.82 5.52 -0.22
C VAL A 240 0.51 7.02 -0.23
N TYR A 241 -0.40 7.42 -1.10
CA TYR A 241 -0.80 8.81 -1.26
C TYR A 241 -1.90 9.14 -0.24
N TYR A 242 -1.54 9.83 0.84
CA TYR A 242 -2.42 10.04 1.99
C TYR A 242 -2.54 11.51 2.37
N ASN A 243 -3.32 12.26 1.58
CA ASN A 243 -3.33 13.71 1.61
C ASN A 243 -4.71 14.35 1.76
N ILE A 244 -5.80 13.59 1.88
CA ILE A 244 -7.12 14.15 2.23
C ILE A 244 -7.25 14.44 3.73
N GLN A 245 -6.62 13.63 4.59
CA GLN A 245 -6.81 13.65 6.04
C GLN A 245 -5.56 14.18 6.78
N ASN A 246 -5.69 14.51 8.07
CA ASN A 246 -4.58 14.98 8.93
C ASN A 246 -3.77 16.14 8.31
N VAL A 247 -4.47 17.21 7.95
CA VAL A 247 -3.94 18.28 7.11
C VAL A 247 -2.91 19.12 7.87
N LEU A 248 -1.71 19.23 7.32
CA LEU A 248 -0.66 20.15 7.74
C LEU A 248 -0.60 21.35 6.80
N ASN A 249 -0.17 22.49 7.32
CA ASN A 249 0.18 23.64 6.48
C ASN A 249 1.56 23.45 5.84
N SER A 250 1.97 24.39 4.98
CA SER A 250 3.27 24.36 4.28
C SER A 250 4.51 24.37 5.19
N SER A 251 4.35 24.68 6.48
CA SER A 251 5.41 24.60 7.49
C SER A 251 5.36 23.30 8.30
N GLY A 252 4.54 22.33 7.89
CA GLY A 252 4.35 21.05 8.59
C GLY A 252 3.60 21.17 9.91
N ARG A 253 2.86 22.26 10.16
CA ARG A 253 2.08 22.43 11.40
C ARG A 253 0.64 21.94 11.20
N PRO A 254 0.03 21.27 12.20
CA PRO A 254 -1.36 20.86 12.13
C PRO A 254 -2.28 22.03 11.85
N THR A 255 -3.24 21.83 10.95
CA THR A 255 -4.28 22.82 10.66
C THR A 255 -5.50 22.71 11.57
N GLY A 256 -5.54 21.70 12.44
CA GLY A 256 -6.70 21.39 13.28
C GLY A 256 -7.68 20.40 12.67
N VAL A 257 -7.50 20.03 11.39
CA VAL A 257 -8.14 18.84 10.80
C VAL A 257 -7.43 17.60 11.33
N VAL A 258 -8.18 16.75 12.02
CA VAL A 258 -7.69 15.49 12.56
C VAL A 258 -8.15 14.36 11.66
N GLU A 259 -7.34 13.33 11.55
CA GLU A 259 -7.71 12.05 10.94
C GLU A 259 -9.02 11.50 11.51
N GLY A 260 -9.86 10.96 10.63
CA GLY A 260 -11.19 10.47 10.99
C GLY A 260 -12.28 10.93 10.03
N PRO A 261 -13.51 10.42 10.20
CA PRO A 261 -14.60 10.67 9.27
C PRO A 261 -14.92 12.15 9.13
N ASP A 262 -14.96 12.89 10.23
CA ASP A 262 -15.23 14.33 10.20
C ASP A 262 -14.16 15.09 9.44
N GLY A 263 -12.87 14.79 9.68
CA GLY A 263 -11.76 15.43 8.97
C GLY A 263 -11.77 15.16 7.47
N ALA A 264 -12.10 13.93 7.06
CA ALA A 264 -12.23 13.57 5.66
C ALA A 264 -13.37 14.33 4.96
N TYR A 265 -14.57 14.36 5.57
CA TYR A 265 -15.71 15.10 5.00
C TYR A 265 -15.47 16.61 4.97
N GLN A 266 -14.78 17.14 5.97
CA GLN A 266 -14.36 18.54 6.05
C GLN A 266 -13.40 18.90 4.90
N ALA A 267 -12.39 18.06 4.66
CA ALA A 267 -11.40 18.26 3.61
C ALA A 267 -12.03 18.27 2.21
N ILE A 268 -12.83 17.25 1.87
CA ILE A 268 -13.44 17.16 0.53
C ILE A 268 -14.51 18.22 0.26
N ASN A 269 -15.00 18.90 1.30
CA ASN A 269 -15.99 19.98 1.18
C ASN A 269 -15.43 21.38 1.48
N ASP A 270 -14.13 21.53 1.76
CA ASP A 270 -13.47 22.78 2.13
C ASP A 270 -14.06 23.48 3.41
N TYR A 271 -14.54 22.74 4.42
CA TYR A 271 -15.18 23.26 5.66
C TYR A 271 -14.54 22.81 6.97
N ASP A 272 -14.54 23.62 8.04
CA ASP A 272 -14.01 23.27 9.37
C ASP A 272 -15.08 22.76 10.32
N GLN A 273 -14.67 22.34 11.53
CA GLN A 273 -15.56 21.85 12.59
C GLN A 273 -16.64 22.88 13.01
N SER A 274 -16.46 24.16 12.68
CA SER A 274 -17.40 25.25 12.94
C SER A 274 -18.20 25.69 11.70
N GLY A 275 -18.05 24.99 10.58
CA GLY A 275 -18.66 25.32 9.29
C GLY A 275 -18.04 26.52 8.58
N GLN A 276 -16.89 27.02 9.04
CA GLN A 276 -16.11 28.04 8.34
C GLN A 276 -15.28 27.38 7.24
N SER A 277 -14.91 28.12 6.19
CA SER A 277 -14.07 27.53 5.14
C SER A 277 -12.71 27.14 5.73
N LEU A 278 -12.40 25.83 5.74
CA LEU A 278 -11.22 25.26 6.40
C LEU A 278 -9.96 25.96 5.93
N PHE A 279 -9.86 26.10 4.61
CA PHE A 279 -9.02 27.01 3.85
C PHE A 279 -9.68 27.09 2.47
N SER A 280 -9.96 28.29 1.95
CA SER A 280 -10.56 28.44 0.63
C SER A 280 -9.78 27.65 -0.44
N GLY A 281 -10.44 26.73 -1.15
CA GLY A 281 -9.87 25.95 -2.24
C GLY A 281 -8.91 24.84 -1.81
N TYR A 282 -9.19 24.14 -0.69
CA TYR A 282 -8.35 23.01 -0.26
C TYR A 282 -8.33 21.91 -1.32
N MET A 283 -9.47 21.51 -1.87
CA MET A 283 -9.51 20.49 -2.92
C MET A 283 -8.77 20.93 -4.20
N GLN A 284 -8.75 22.21 -4.54
CA GLN A 284 -7.93 22.71 -5.66
C GLN A 284 -6.43 22.50 -5.39
N ARG A 285 -5.98 22.73 -4.15
CA ARG A 285 -4.58 22.51 -3.75
C ARG A 285 -4.26 21.02 -3.69
N TYR A 286 -5.17 20.19 -3.18
CA TYR A 286 -5.06 18.74 -3.20
C TYR A 286 -4.84 18.23 -4.63
N PHE A 287 -5.69 18.65 -5.59
CA PHE A 287 -5.50 18.28 -6.99
C PHE A 287 -4.20 18.85 -7.56
N THR A 288 -3.80 20.07 -7.18
CA THR A 288 -2.52 20.65 -7.61
C THR A 288 -1.33 19.81 -7.14
N LYS A 289 -1.35 19.31 -5.91
CA LYS A 289 -0.35 18.38 -5.38
C LYS A 289 -0.40 17.04 -6.14
N LEU A 290 -1.58 16.46 -6.32
CA LEU A 290 -1.77 15.23 -7.10
C LEU A 290 -1.13 15.34 -8.49
N LYS A 291 -1.39 16.44 -9.20
CA LYS A 291 -0.77 16.72 -10.51
C LYS A 291 0.75 16.78 -10.44
N ALA A 292 1.31 17.42 -9.43
CA ALA A 292 2.75 17.56 -9.27
C ALA A 292 3.42 16.21 -8.96
N ASP A 293 2.84 15.43 -8.06
CA ASP A 293 3.41 14.15 -7.62
C ASP A 293 3.24 13.07 -8.69
N PHE A 294 2.05 12.95 -9.28
CA PHE A 294 1.81 11.98 -10.34
C PHE A 294 2.58 12.34 -11.61
N GLY A 295 2.74 13.63 -11.90
CA GLY A 295 3.64 14.10 -12.94
C GLY A 295 5.10 13.74 -12.65
N THR A 296 5.54 13.83 -11.39
CA THR A 296 6.89 13.41 -10.98
C THR A 296 7.09 11.91 -11.15
N MET A 297 6.12 11.10 -10.74
CA MET A 297 6.13 9.63 -10.90
C MET A 297 6.10 9.22 -12.37
N ASP A 298 5.24 9.85 -13.18
CA ASP A 298 5.11 9.51 -14.59
C ASP A 298 6.34 9.91 -15.42
N ALA A 299 6.98 11.03 -15.06
CA ALA A 299 8.22 11.50 -15.68
C ALA A 299 9.41 10.56 -15.45
N LEU A 300 9.32 9.60 -14.51
CA LEU A 300 10.34 8.56 -14.33
C LEU A 300 10.41 7.59 -15.51
N GLY A 301 9.38 7.52 -16.38
CA GLY A 301 9.38 6.58 -17.49
C GLY A 301 9.43 5.10 -17.08
N VAL A 302 9.23 4.78 -15.80
CA VAL A 302 9.18 3.45 -15.21
C VAL A 302 7.95 3.37 -14.30
N PRO A 303 7.40 2.16 -14.06
CA PRO A 303 6.21 1.99 -13.24
C PRO A 303 6.32 2.51 -11.82
N VAL A 304 5.25 3.19 -11.38
CA VAL A 304 4.96 3.48 -9.97
C VAL A 304 3.55 2.98 -9.67
N GLN A 305 3.38 2.26 -8.55
CA GLN A 305 2.06 1.94 -8.03
C GLN A 305 1.69 2.93 -6.93
N VAL A 306 0.42 3.29 -6.83
CA VAL A 306 -0.07 4.24 -5.83
C VAL A 306 -1.26 3.65 -5.10
N VAL A 307 -1.14 3.55 -3.78
CA VAL A 307 -2.26 3.24 -2.88
C VAL A 307 -2.93 4.56 -2.51
N MET A 308 -4.17 4.73 -2.97
CA MET A 308 -4.89 5.99 -2.86
C MET A 308 -5.64 6.08 -1.53
N GLU A 309 -5.37 7.18 -0.82
CA GLU A 309 -6.14 7.74 0.28
C GLU A 309 -6.67 6.69 1.27
N PRO A 310 -5.77 6.12 2.09
CA PRO A 310 -6.16 5.27 3.20
C PRO A 310 -7.35 5.81 3.99
N ASP A 311 -8.24 4.89 4.37
CA ASP A 311 -9.41 5.10 5.26
C ASP A 311 -10.53 5.95 4.69
N PHE A 312 -10.25 6.76 3.66
CA PHE A 312 -11.20 7.68 3.06
C PHE A 312 -12.47 6.96 2.58
N LEU A 313 -12.35 5.94 1.74
CA LEU A 313 -13.52 5.24 1.19
C LEU A 313 -14.31 4.48 2.27
N SER A 314 -13.63 3.94 3.27
CA SER A 314 -14.27 3.30 4.41
C SER A 314 -15.08 4.31 5.25
N TYR A 315 -14.58 5.53 5.45
CA TYR A 315 -15.35 6.61 6.06
C TYR A 315 -16.55 7.02 5.22
N MET A 316 -16.38 7.15 3.90
CA MET A 316 -17.50 7.52 3.02
C MET A 316 -18.61 6.45 3.04
N GLY A 317 -18.22 5.17 3.04
CA GLY A 317 -19.14 4.03 3.03
C GLY A 317 -19.90 3.81 4.35
N THR A 318 -19.36 4.23 5.49
CA THR A 318 -19.92 3.85 6.81
C THR A 318 -20.26 5.03 7.73
N ALA A 319 -19.52 6.14 7.68
CA ALA A 319 -19.58 7.15 8.71
C ALA A 319 -20.62 8.25 8.41
N THR A 320 -21.35 8.66 9.43
CA THR A 320 -22.18 9.88 9.40
C THR A 320 -21.39 10.95 10.17
N PRO A 321 -20.92 12.03 9.52
CA PRO A 321 -20.11 13.01 10.20
C PRO A 321 -20.90 13.77 11.28
N SER A 322 -20.22 14.17 12.34
CA SER A 322 -20.82 14.76 13.54
C SER A 322 -20.98 16.29 13.47
N PHE A 323 -20.40 16.94 12.45
CA PHE A 323 -20.45 18.39 12.32
C PHE A 323 -21.71 18.87 11.59
N PRO A 324 -22.42 19.88 12.13
CA PRO A 324 -23.64 20.42 11.53
C PRO A 324 -23.30 21.48 10.48
N ASN A 325 -23.51 21.22 9.19
CA ASN A 325 -23.56 22.30 8.19
C ASN A 325 -24.83 22.19 7.32
N GLN A 326 -25.43 23.33 7.00
CA GLN A 326 -26.69 23.41 6.25
C GLN A 326 -26.56 23.05 4.76
N GLY A 327 -25.34 22.82 4.26
CA GLY A 327 -25.05 22.43 2.87
C GLY A 327 -24.67 20.95 2.67
N PHE A 328 -24.53 20.17 3.76
CA PHE A 328 -24.14 18.77 3.70
C PHE A 328 -25.19 17.92 4.41
N VAL A 329 -25.83 17.05 3.65
CA VAL A 329 -26.71 16.00 4.16
C VAL A 329 -26.15 14.70 3.59
N PRO A 330 -25.62 13.78 4.42
CA PRO A 330 -25.32 12.44 3.95
C PRO A 330 -26.55 11.89 3.25
N ASP A 331 -26.39 11.33 2.06
CA ASP A 331 -27.46 10.55 1.46
C ASP A 331 -27.36 9.12 2.03
N PRO A 332 -28.17 8.76 3.04
CA PRO A 332 -28.10 7.43 3.64
C PRO A 332 -28.58 6.35 2.66
N ALA A 333 -29.31 6.71 1.59
CA ALA A 333 -29.72 5.77 0.56
C ALA A 333 -28.60 5.54 -0.46
N ASP A 334 -27.73 6.54 -0.66
CA ASP A 334 -26.63 6.45 -1.61
C ASP A 334 -25.41 7.30 -1.25
N ARG A 335 -24.53 6.76 -0.41
CA ARG A 335 -23.34 7.46 0.09
C ARG A 335 -22.35 7.85 -1.00
N THR A 336 -22.44 7.27 -2.21
CA THR A 336 -21.58 7.66 -3.34
C THR A 336 -21.93 9.05 -3.87
N LEU A 337 -23.14 9.55 -3.57
CA LEU A 337 -23.63 10.88 -3.95
C LEU A 337 -23.33 11.96 -2.91
N ASN A 338 -22.69 11.61 -1.79
CA ASN A 338 -22.26 12.59 -0.79
C ASN A 338 -21.37 13.66 -1.46
N THR A 339 -21.56 14.92 -1.08
CA THR A 339 -20.90 16.07 -1.71
C THR A 339 -19.38 16.01 -1.55
N ALA A 340 -18.67 16.30 -2.65
CA ALA A 340 -17.22 16.52 -2.69
C ALA A 340 -16.89 17.56 -3.77
N GLN A 341 -15.96 18.48 -3.51
CA GLN A 341 -15.56 19.58 -4.41
C GLN A 341 -14.74 19.08 -5.61
N THR A 342 -15.35 18.26 -6.46
CA THR A 342 -14.73 17.57 -7.61
C THR A 342 -14.36 18.56 -8.71
N SER A 343 -15.19 19.57 -8.95
CA SER A 343 -15.00 20.62 -9.96
C SER A 343 -13.68 21.39 -9.79
N ALA A 344 -13.08 21.35 -8.59
CA ALA A 344 -11.75 21.89 -8.33
C ALA A 344 -10.65 21.23 -9.20
N ILE A 345 -10.86 20.01 -9.71
CA ILE A 345 -9.90 19.30 -10.57
C ILE A 345 -9.64 20.04 -11.89
N TYR A 346 -10.66 20.72 -12.44
CA TYR A 346 -10.52 21.55 -13.64
C TYR A 346 -9.78 22.84 -13.34
N ALA A 347 -10.04 23.45 -12.18
CA ALA A 347 -9.35 24.66 -11.73
C ALA A 347 -7.86 24.42 -11.42
N ALA A 348 -7.50 23.22 -10.95
CA ALA A 348 -6.12 22.77 -10.79
C ALA A 348 -5.45 22.41 -12.13
N GLY A 349 -6.22 22.35 -13.23
CA GLY A 349 -5.73 22.10 -14.58
C GLY A 349 -5.25 20.66 -14.80
N LEU A 350 -5.84 19.69 -14.11
CA LEU A 350 -5.65 18.26 -14.40
C LEU A 350 -6.55 17.86 -15.58
N LEU A 351 -7.76 18.40 -15.59
CA LEU A 351 -8.77 18.24 -16.64
C LEU A 351 -9.14 19.59 -17.25
N THR A 352 -9.58 19.59 -18.51
CA THR A 352 -10.01 20.79 -19.23
C THR A 352 -11.53 20.79 -19.41
N ALA A 353 -12.20 21.79 -18.84
CA ALA A 353 -13.65 21.92 -18.93
C ALA A 353 -14.12 22.05 -20.40
N GLY A 354 -15.15 21.28 -20.77
CA GLY A 354 -15.66 21.22 -22.15
C GLY A 354 -14.81 20.41 -23.12
N THR A 355 -13.71 19.79 -22.67
CA THR A 355 -12.86 18.88 -23.46
C THR A 355 -12.80 17.50 -22.81
N ASP A 356 -12.45 17.42 -21.54
CA ASP A 356 -12.52 16.19 -20.75
C ASP A 356 -13.95 15.97 -20.21
N PRO A 357 -14.34 14.73 -19.84
CA PRO A 357 -15.66 14.44 -19.27
C PRO A 357 -15.99 15.32 -18.07
N ALA A 358 -17.27 15.65 -17.91
CA ALA A 358 -17.77 16.35 -16.74
C ALA A 358 -18.05 15.35 -15.60
N PHE A 359 -17.43 15.56 -14.44
CA PHE A 359 -17.67 14.76 -13.24
C PHE A 359 -18.50 15.56 -12.21
N PRO A 360 -19.53 14.98 -11.58
CA PRO A 360 -20.36 15.67 -10.61
C PRO A 360 -19.61 15.91 -9.28
N ASP A 361 -20.00 16.94 -8.53
CA ASP A 361 -19.46 17.26 -7.20
C ASP A 361 -19.93 16.26 -6.13
N THR A 362 -19.45 15.03 -6.23
CA THR A 362 -19.80 13.89 -5.39
C THR A 362 -18.57 13.02 -5.11
N VAL A 363 -18.60 12.19 -4.09
CA VAL A 363 -17.53 11.21 -3.80
C VAL A 363 -17.23 10.33 -5.02
N ALA A 364 -18.27 9.79 -5.69
CA ALA A 364 -18.09 9.02 -6.92
C ALA A 364 -17.45 9.84 -8.03
N GLY A 365 -17.91 11.07 -8.24
CA GLY A 365 -17.34 11.97 -9.25
C GLY A 365 -15.86 12.27 -8.99
N MET A 366 -15.46 12.48 -7.73
CA MET A 366 -14.06 12.71 -7.35
C MET A 366 -13.18 11.50 -7.69
N VAL A 367 -13.60 10.30 -7.29
CA VAL A 367 -12.88 9.05 -7.55
C VAL A 367 -12.73 8.81 -9.06
N GLN A 368 -13.84 8.90 -9.80
CA GLN A 368 -13.85 8.71 -11.25
C GLN A 368 -13.00 9.75 -11.99
N ALA A 369 -12.98 11.00 -11.53
CA ALA A 369 -12.16 12.06 -12.12
C ALA A 369 -10.65 11.80 -11.92
N ILE A 370 -10.24 11.36 -10.73
CA ILE A 370 -8.84 10.98 -10.44
C ILE A 370 -8.43 9.77 -11.27
N ASN A 371 -9.30 8.75 -11.37
CA ASN A 371 -9.05 7.58 -12.19
C ASN A 371 -8.89 7.94 -13.67
N TYR A 372 -9.81 8.74 -14.23
CA TYR A 372 -9.73 9.21 -15.61
C TYR A 372 -8.45 10.02 -15.86
N TYR A 373 -8.11 10.94 -14.97
CA TYR A 373 -6.87 11.73 -15.07
C TYR A 373 -5.65 10.81 -15.14
N THR A 374 -5.53 9.88 -14.19
CA THR A 374 -4.40 8.94 -14.13
C THR A 374 -4.33 8.09 -15.40
N ALA A 375 -5.44 7.46 -15.77
CA ALA A 375 -5.52 6.57 -16.93
C ALA A 375 -5.17 7.26 -18.26
N THR A 376 -5.53 8.54 -18.42
CA THR A 376 -5.36 9.26 -19.68
C THR A 376 -4.13 10.16 -19.75
N LYS A 377 -3.56 10.55 -18.61
CA LYS A 377 -2.44 11.52 -18.53
C LYS A 377 -1.17 10.95 -17.88
N ASN A 378 -1.21 9.78 -17.23
CA ASN A 378 -0.07 9.20 -16.52
C ASN A 378 0.12 7.71 -16.86
N THR A 379 0.82 7.43 -17.95
CA THR A 379 1.00 6.05 -18.48
C THR A 379 1.82 5.13 -17.58
N ASN A 380 2.67 5.68 -16.71
CA ASN A 380 3.52 4.89 -15.83
C ASN A 380 2.94 4.69 -14.41
N VAL A 381 1.84 5.37 -14.09
CA VAL A 381 1.22 5.34 -12.77
C VAL A 381 0.04 4.37 -12.78
N ARG A 382 0.05 3.38 -11.88
CA ARG A 382 -1.13 2.55 -11.58
C ARG A 382 -1.64 2.92 -10.21
N ILE A 383 -2.92 3.27 -10.11
CA ILE A 383 -3.57 3.53 -8.82
C ILE A 383 -4.41 2.34 -8.38
N GLY A 384 -4.52 2.18 -7.07
CA GLY A 384 -5.52 1.35 -6.43
C GLY A 384 -6.06 2.02 -5.18
N TRP A 385 -7.38 2.08 -5.07
CA TRP A 385 -8.02 2.68 -3.90
C TRP A 385 -7.95 1.76 -2.70
N LYS A 386 -7.68 2.33 -1.52
CA LYS A 386 -7.64 1.55 -0.28
C LYS A 386 -8.99 1.55 0.42
N THR A 387 -9.33 0.40 0.99
CA THR A 387 -10.39 0.22 1.98
C THR A 387 -9.87 -0.59 3.17
N ASN A 388 -10.71 -0.83 4.16
CA ASN A 388 -10.39 -1.59 5.37
C ASN A 388 -11.47 -2.62 5.65
N ILE A 389 -11.14 -3.64 6.44
CA ILE A 389 -12.15 -4.55 6.96
C ILE A 389 -13.23 -3.82 7.78
N TRP A 390 -12.89 -2.73 8.49
CA TRP A 390 -13.85 -1.92 9.24
C TRP A 390 -14.80 -1.09 8.38
N GLY A 391 -14.51 -0.96 7.09
CA GLY A 391 -15.37 -0.27 6.13
C GLY A 391 -16.68 -1.01 5.81
N VAL A 392 -16.99 -2.13 6.48
CA VAL A 392 -18.24 -2.87 6.30
C VAL A 392 -19.30 -2.42 7.32
N ALA A 393 -20.55 -2.29 6.86
CA ALA A 393 -21.63 -1.69 7.64
C ALA A 393 -21.95 -2.43 8.96
N ASP A 394 -21.79 -3.76 9.00
CA ASP A 394 -22.20 -4.57 10.15
C ASP A 394 -21.07 -4.90 11.15
N GLN A 395 -19.82 -4.46 10.91
CA GLN A 395 -18.74 -4.69 11.88
C GLN A 395 -19.04 -4.02 13.24
N GLN A 396 -19.84 -2.95 13.25
CA GLN A 396 -20.26 -2.26 14.48
C GLN A 396 -21.15 -3.12 15.40
N ASN A 397 -21.70 -4.23 14.89
CA ASN A 397 -22.52 -5.15 15.67
C ASN A 397 -21.69 -6.24 16.37
N TRP A 398 -20.40 -6.38 16.05
CA TRP A 398 -19.53 -7.45 16.55
C TRP A 398 -18.29 -6.88 17.23
N SER A 399 -18.25 -6.94 18.56
CA SER A 399 -17.19 -6.31 19.35
C SER A 399 -15.79 -6.91 19.12
N LEU A 400 -15.68 -8.08 18.47
CA LEU A 400 -14.41 -8.71 18.13
C LEU A 400 -13.98 -8.49 16.66
N GLY A 401 -14.86 -7.93 15.83
CA GLY A 401 -14.60 -7.74 14.40
C GLY A 401 -15.04 -8.91 13.52
N LEU A 402 -15.06 -8.65 12.20
CA LEU A 402 -15.65 -9.55 11.21
C LEU A 402 -14.96 -10.92 11.13
N MET A 403 -13.66 -11.00 11.36
CA MET A 403 -12.90 -12.25 11.18
C MET A 403 -13.17 -13.28 12.28
N HIS A 404 -13.71 -12.84 13.42
CA HIS A 404 -14.04 -13.69 14.58
C HIS A 404 -15.45 -14.29 14.53
N VAL A 405 -16.27 -13.94 13.52
CA VAL A 405 -17.67 -14.40 13.46
C VAL A 405 -17.79 -15.92 13.36
N THR A 406 -16.75 -16.62 12.93
CA THR A 406 -16.73 -18.08 12.80
C THR A 406 -16.12 -18.80 14.00
N ASP A 407 -15.66 -18.08 15.03
CA ASP A 407 -15.00 -18.68 16.18
C ASP A 407 -15.96 -19.64 16.89
N SER A 408 -15.58 -20.92 16.98
CA SER A 408 -16.44 -21.98 17.51
C SER A 408 -16.52 -22.02 19.05
N VAL A 409 -15.59 -21.33 19.72
CA VAL A 409 -15.50 -21.22 21.17
C VAL A 409 -15.63 -19.76 21.56
N THR A 410 -16.87 -19.30 21.64
CA THR A 410 -17.16 -17.96 22.13
C THR A 410 -17.36 -18.03 23.64
N TYR A 411 -16.70 -17.16 24.38
CA TYR A 411 -16.85 -17.11 25.83
C TYR A 411 -18.31 -16.88 26.24
N PRO A 412 -18.78 -17.39 27.39
CA PRO A 412 -20.17 -17.21 27.83
C PRO A 412 -20.67 -15.76 27.88
N TRP A 413 -19.78 -14.77 27.93
CA TRP A 413 -20.12 -13.35 27.89
C TRP A 413 -20.08 -12.71 26.50
N GLN A 414 -19.44 -13.35 25.52
CA GLN A 414 -19.33 -12.87 24.14
C GLN A 414 -20.57 -13.21 23.30
N SER A 415 -21.43 -14.12 23.76
CA SER A 415 -22.70 -14.48 23.10
C SER A 415 -23.74 -13.34 23.04
N GLN A 416 -23.43 -12.17 23.61
CA GLN A 416 -24.22 -10.95 23.48
C GLN A 416 -23.63 -9.94 22.48
N TRP A 417 -22.39 -10.14 22.06
CA TRP A 417 -21.71 -9.34 21.02
C TRP A 417 -21.76 -10.01 19.65
N SER A 418 -22.48 -11.11 19.61
CA SER A 418 -22.79 -11.95 18.48
C SER A 418 -24.28 -12.25 18.62
N GLY A 419 -25.01 -12.40 17.52
CA GLY A 419 -26.33 -13.05 17.59
C GLY A 419 -26.19 -14.48 18.15
N PRO A 420 -27.17 -15.38 17.98
CA PRO A 420 -26.85 -16.81 18.08
C PRO A 420 -25.56 -17.09 17.27
N LEU A 421 -24.56 -17.69 17.92
CA LEU A 421 -23.25 -17.92 17.31
C LEU A 421 -23.46 -18.66 15.98
N PRO A 422 -23.08 -18.05 14.85
CA PRO A 422 -23.28 -18.72 13.59
C PRO A 422 -22.38 -19.96 13.58
N THR A 423 -22.86 -21.02 12.94
CA THR A 423 -21.97 -22.12 12.53
C THR A 423 -20.84 -21.58 11.66
N TRP A 424 -19.74 -22.34 11.52
CA TRP A 424 -18.64 -21.98 10.63
C TRP A 424 -19.16 -21.55 9.25
N GLU A 425 -20.06 -22.33 8.66
CA GLU A 425 -20.68 -22.06 7.36
C GLU A 425 -21.49 -20.76 7.36
N GLN A 426 -22.32 -20.53 8.38
CA GLN A 426 -23.11 -19.30 8.49
C GLN A 426 -22.23 -18.06 8.69
N GLY A 427 -21.12 -18.19 9.44
CA GLY A 427 -20.17 -17.10 9.63
C GLY A 427 -19.44 -16.78 8.34
N ARG A 428 -19.06 -17.80 7.57
CA ARG A 428 -18.48 -17.64 6.22
C ARG A 428 -19.47 -16.97 5.25
N ASP A 429 -20.72 -17.42 5.21
CA ASP A 429 -21.76 -16.78 4.39
C ASP A 429 -21.93 -15.29 4.76
N PHE A 430 -21.87 -14.96 6.05
CA PHE A 430 -21.91 -13.58 6.52
C PHE A 430 -20.69 -12.77 6.06
N ILE A 431 -19.47 -13.31 6.18
CA ILE A 431 -18.24 -12.68 5.69
C ILE A 431 -18.34 -12.39 4.19
N ALA A 432 -18.78 -13.37 3.39
CA ALA A 432 -18.97 -13.18 1.94
C ALA A 432 -20.00 -12.09 1.64
N GLY A 433 -21.11 -12.06 2.38
CA GLY A 433 -22.13 -11.01 2.28
C GLY A 433 -21.58 -9.62 2.57
N GLN A 434 -20.74 -9.46 3.60
CA GLN A 434 -20.08 -8.19 3.90
C GLN A 434 -19.08 -7.79 2.79
N GLY A 435 -18.30 -8.75 2.28
CA GLY A 435 -17.40 -8.53 1.15
C GLY A 435 -18.13 -8.07 -0.11
N ALA A 436 -19.24 -8.71 -0.46
CA ALA A 436 -20.08 -8.34 -1.58
C ALA A 436 -20.74 -6.96 -1.40
N GLY A 437 -21.21 -6.65 -0.19
CA GLY A 437 -21.78 -5.34 0.13
C GLY A 437 -20.77 -4.20 0.00
N LEU A 438 -19.55 -4.39 0.50
CA LEU A 438 -18.46 -3.44 0.33
C LEU A 438 -18.04 -3.32 -1.14
N GLY A 439 -17.92 -4.44 -1.86
CA GLY A 439 -17.61 -4.46 -3.28
C GLY A 439 -18.62 -3.67 -4.10
N ALA A 440 -19.92 -3.85 -3.84
CA ALA A 440 -20.97 -3.09 -4.52
C ALA A 440 -20.89 -1.58 -4.28
N PHE A 441 -20.51 -1.15 -3.06
CA PHE A 441 -20.25 0.27 -2.78
C PHE A 441 -19.05 0.78 -3.58
N LEU A 442 -17.93 0.04 -3.57
CA LEU A 442 -16.69 0.44 -4.24
C LEU A 442 -16.83 0.46 -5.78
N ASP A 443 -17.54 -0.51 -6.35
CA ASP A 443 -17.90 -0.55 -7.76
C ASP A 443 -18.69 0.71 -8.15
N LYS A 444 -19.71 1.04 -7.35
CA LYS A 444 -20.56 2.21 -7.58
C LYS A 444 -19.82 3.54 -7.43
N VAL A 445 -18.89 3.65 -6.48
CA VAL A 445 -17.99 4.80 -6.37
C VAL A 445 -17.06 4.89 -7.59
N GLY A 446 -16.76 3.76 -8.24
CA GLY A 446 -15.98 3.68 -9.45
C GLY A 446 -14.49 3.50 -9.19
N VAL A 447 -14.10 2.72 -8.16
CA VAL A 447 -12.67 2.49 -7.87
C VAL A 447 -11.93 1.79 -9.02
N THR A 448 -12.66 1.01 -9.81
CA THR A 448 -12.21 0.34 -11.05
C THR A 448 -12.56 1.12 -12.32
N SER A 449 -13.13 2.32 -12.20
CA SER A 449 -13.49 3.12 -13.36
C SER A 449 -12.24 3.50 -14.14
N TRP A 450 -12.30 3.34 -15.46
CA TRP A 450 -11.21 3.62 -16.41
C TRP A 450 -9.95 2.75 -16.22
N GLU A 451 -9.51 2.17 -17.32
CA GLU A 451 -8.22 1.49 -17.39
C GLU A 451 -7.23 2.38 -18.13
N GLY A 452 -5.99 2.44 -17.63
CA GLY A 452 -4.90 3.18 -18.26
C GLY A 452 -4.35 2.48 -19.50
N ALA A 453 -3.04 2.61 -19.71
CA ALA A 453 -2.35 1.85 -20.77
C ALA A 453 -2.61 0.33 -20.59
N SER A 454 -2.69 -0.40 -21.71
CA SER A 454 -2.88 -1.86 -21.68
C SER A 454 -1.86 -2.50 -20.74
N GLY A 455 -2.33 -3.30 -19.78
CA GLY A 455 -1.49 -3.85 -18.72
C GLY A 455 -1.42 -3.01 -17.44
N ARG A 456 -2.13 -1.89 -17.30
CA ARG A 456 -2.26 -1.09 -16.07
C ARG A 456 -3.70 -0.99 -15.57
N ALA A 457 -4.36 -2.15 -15.45
CA ALA A 457 -5.66 -2.23 -14.79
C ALA A 457 -5.54 -1.72 -13.33
N PRO A 458 -6.57 -1.03 -12.80
CA PRO A 458 -6.60 -0.63 -11.40
C PRO A 458 -6.59 -1.86 -10.48
N PHE A 459 -6.15 -1.65 -9.25
CA PHE A 459 -6.23 -2.66 -8.19
C PHE A 459 -7.02 -2.11 -7.01
N LEU A 460 -7.36 -2.98 -6.06
CA LEU A 460 -7.87 -2.56 -4.76
C LEU A 460 -6.77 -2.77 -3.72
N ALA A 461 -6.61 -1.87 -2.76
CA ALA A 461 -5.79 -2.12 -1.58
C ALA A 461 -6.69 -2.37 -0.36
N ILE A 462 -6.29 -3.29 0.52
CA ILE A 462 -7.01 -3.52 1.77
C ILE A 462 -6.08 -3.81 2.93
N ASP A 463 -6.37 -3.19 4.06
CA ASP A 463 -5.73 -3.50 5.35
C ASP A 463 -6.55 -4.54 6.14
N LYS A 464 -5.86 -5.40 6.89
CA LYS A 464 -6.44 -6.28 7.91
C LYS A 464 -6.97 -5.49 9.12
N TYR A 465 -6.46 -4.29 9.41
CA TYR A 465 -6.80 -3.63 10.66
C TYR A 465 -8.13 -2.87 10.65
N GLY A 466 -8.79 -2.90 11.81
CA GLY A 466 -10.11 -2.31 12.10
C GLY A 466 -10.08 -0.86 12.63
N VAL A 467 -8.91 -0.41 13.03
CA VAL A 467 -8.50 0.92 13.51
C VAL A 467 -7.00 0.94 13.22
N ASP A 468 -6.43 2.03 12.75
CA ASP A 468 -5.03 2.09 12.31
C ASP A 468 -4.11 1.39 13.33
N GLY A 469 -3.68 0.20 12.92
CA GLY A 469 -3.08 -0.97 13.58
C GLY A 469 -3.05 -1.21 15.11
N ALA A 470 -2.01 -1.98 15.48
CA ALA A 470 -1.88 -2.71 16.75
C ALA A 470 -1.60 -1.79 17.97
N TYR A 471 -2.64 -1.18 18.54
CA TYR A 471 -2.62 -0.71 19.92
C TYR A 471 -2.61 -1.88 20.94
N THR A 472 -1.41 -2.40 21.16
CA THR A 472 -0.80 -2.87 22.41
C THR A 472 -1.70 -3.47 23.51
N PHE A 473 -1.22 -4.56 24.10
CA PHE A 473 -1.59 -4.96 25.47
C PHE A 473 -0.89 -4.10 26.55
N ASP A 474 -0.52 -2.87 26.21
CA ASP A 474 0.21 -2.00 27.12
C ASP A 474 -0.79 -1.24 28.01
N PRO A 475 -0.85 -1.54 29.33
CA PRO A 475 -1.76 -0.86 30.24
C PRO A 475 -1.53 0.66 30.31
N ASP A 476 -0.38 1.17 29.87
CA ASP A 476 -0.06 2.60 29.86
C ASP A 476 -0.59 3.32 28.60
N MET A 477 -0.91 2.59 27.52
CA MET A 477 -1.41 3.11 26.23
C MET A 477 -2.96 3.17 26.14
N LEU A 478 -3.65 3.34 27.27
CA LEU A 478 -5.11 3.47 27.30
C LEU A 478 -5.58 4.87 26.81
N THR A 479 -5.80 5.11 25.52
CA THR A 479 -6.50 6.34 25.08
C THR A 479 -8.00 6.05 24.95
N ASP A 480 -8.83 6.74 25.72
CA ASP A 480 -10.31 6.79 25.57
C ASP A 480 -11.05 5.45 25.62
N SER A 481 -10.68 4.57 26.55
CA SER A 481 -11.28 3.24 26.78
C SER A 481 -11.11 2.23 25.64
N GLN A 482 -10.29 2.56 24.65
CA GLN A 482 -9.96 1.68 23.55
C GLN A 482 -8.56 1.06 23.68
N THR A 483 -8.45 -0.20 23.28
CA THR A 483 -7.16 -0.91 23.07
C THR A 483 -7.31 -1.71 21.78
N ALA A 484 -6.29 -1.87 20.94
CA ALA A 484 -6.42 -2.74 19.77
C ALA A 484 -6.50 -4.21 20.15
N ALA A 485 -6.13 -4.57 21.39
CA ALA A 485 -6.48 -5.86 21.99
C ALA A 485 -7.99 -6.13 21.89
N PHE A 486 -8.84 -5.14 22.19
CA PHE A 486 -10.26 -5.37 22.45
C PHE A 486 -11.22 -4.37 21.81
N GLY A 487 -10.75 -3.44 20.98
CA GLY A 487 -11.56 -2.32 20.51
C GLY A 487 -11.94 -1.44 21.69
N ASN A 488 -13.12 -1.64 22.30
CA ASN A 488 -13.61 -0.89 23.45
C ASN A 488 -13.68 -1.76 24.72
N LEU A 489 -12.75 -1.57 25.67
CA LEU A 489 -12.70 -2.32 26.93
C LEU A 489 -13.97 -2.16 27.79
N SER A 490 -14.62 -1.01 27.71
CA SER A 490 -15.88 -0.78 28.43
C SER A 490 -17.00 -1.68 27.91
N ALA A 491 -17.04 -1.94 26.60
CA ALA A 491 -18.01 -2.87 26.01
C ALA A 491 -17.82 -4.30 26.56
N PHE A 492 -16.56 -4.70 26.79
CA PHE A 492 -16.23 -6.00 27.39
C PHE A 492 -16.76 -6.14 28.81
N VAL A 493 -16.53 -5.13 29.64
CA VAL A 493 -17.04 -5.12 31.02
C VAL A 493 -18.57 -5.09 31.05
N VAL A 494 -19.21 -4.32 30.17
CA VAL A 494 -20.68 -4.28 30.06
C VAL A 494 -21.25 -5.64 29.69
N GLY A 495 -20.74 -6.29 28.63
CA GLY A 495 -21.24 -7.60 28.21
C GLY A 495 -21.00 -8.70 29.25
N ALA A 496 -19.87 -8.67 29.96
CA ALA A 496 -19.62 -9.57 31.08
C ALA A 496 -20.62 -9.37 32.23
N ASN A 497 -20.98 -8.13 32.55
CA ASN A 497 -22.00 -7.87 33.58
C ASN A 497 -23.40 -8.31 33.14
N LEU A 498 -23.77 -8.10 31.87
CA LEU A 498 -25.04 -8.57 31.34
C LEU A 498 -25.15 -10.11 31.36
N ASN A 499 -24.03 -10.83 31.24
CA ASN A 499 -23.97 -12.29 31.33
C ASN A 499 -23.55 -12.81 32.69
N LEU A 500 -23.48 -11.95 33.72
CA LEU A 500 -22.87 -12.30 35.01
C LEU A 500 -23.50 -13.57 35.61
N ALA A 501 -24.80 -13.79 35.43
CA ALA A 501 -25.47 -15.00 35.91
C ALA A 501 -24.79 -16.30 35.44
N ASN A 502 -24.29 -16.32 34.20
CA ASN A 502 -23.67 -17.48 33.56
C ASN A 502 -22.15 -17.58 33.81
N LEU A 503 -21.54 -16.55 34.38
CA LEU A 503 -20.11 -16.54 34.69
C LEU A 503 -19.82 -17.26 36.01
N THR A 504 -18.73 -18.01 36.08
CA THR A 504 -18.22 -18.55 37.34
C THR A 504 -17.33 -17.51 38.05
N ASP A 505 -17.09 -17.69 39.34
CA ASP A 505 -16.08 -16.88 40.07
C ASP A 505 -14.69 -17.04 39.46
N SER A 506 -14.37 -18.21 38.88
CA SER A 506 -13.11 -18.45 38.20
C SER A 506 -12.98 -17.60 36.94
N ASP A 507 -14.07 -17.44 36.18
CA ASP A 507 -14.07 -16.60 34.97
C ASP A 507 -13.84 -15.15 35.35
N THR A 508 -14.61 -14.61 36.32
CA THR A 508 -14.45 -13.21 36.71
C THR A 508 -13.09 -12.93 37.33
N GLN A 509 -12.53 -13.90 38.05
CA GLN A 509 -11.20 -13.77 38.64
C GLN A 509 -10.10 -13.80 37.57
N LYS A 510 -10.23 -14.67 36.55
CA LYS A 510 -9.29 -14.76 35.44
C LYS A 510 -9.27 -13.47 34.61
N TYR A 511 -10.43 -12.95 34.22
CA TYR A 511 -10.52 -11.88 33.22
C TYR A 511 -10.61 -10.46 33.81
N PHE A 512 -11.06 -10.31 35.04
CA PHE A 512 -11.25 -9.00 35.67
C PHE A 512 -10.51 -8.84 37.00
N GLY A 513 -9.86 -9.89 37.49
CA GLY A 513 -9.13 -9.87 38.76
C GLY A 513 -10.03 -9.81 39.99
N LEU A 514 -11.35 -10.03 39.82
CA LEU A 514 -12.36 -9.87 40.86
C LEU A 514 -13.19 -11.16 41.02
N SER A 515 -13.63 -11.43 42.25
CA SER A 515 -14.70 -12.41 42.46
C SER A 515 -15.97 -11.95 41.76
N LYS A 516 -16.92 -12.87 41.54
CA LYS A 516 -18.18 -12.54 40.84
C LYS A 516 -18.96 -11.43 41.55
N ALA A 517 -19.00 -11.47 42.88
CA ALA A 517 -19.59 -10.41 43.69
C ALA A 517 -18.80 -9.09 43.63
N GLY A 518 -17.47 -9.17 43.61
CA GLY A 518 -16.60 -8.00 43.45
C GLY A 518 -16.79 -7.30 42.10
N PHE A 519 -16.90 -8.09 41.03
CA PHE A 519 -17.19 -7.59 39.69
C PHE A 519 -18.58 -6.92 39.60
N ALA A 520 -19.60 -7.53 40.21
CA ALA A 520 -20.94 -6.91 40.29
C ALA A 520 -20.90 -5.54 41.00
N ALA A 521 -20.15 -5.45 42.10
CA ALA A 521 -19.99 -4.20 42.84
C ALA A 521 -19.20 -3.14 42.04
N PHE A 522 -18.15 -3.56 41.32
CA PHE A 522 -17.39 -2.71 40.40
C PHE A 522 -18.29 -2.14 39.30
N TYR A 523 -19.10 -2.98 38.65
CA TYR A 523 -20.04 -2.51 37.62
C TYR A 523 -21.07 -1.53 38.21
N ALA A 524 -21.66 -1.86 39.36
CA ALA A 524 -22.64 -0.99 40.01
C ALA A 524 -22.09 0.39 40.39
N LYS A 525 -20.79 0.48 40.72
CA LYS A 525 -20.09 1.73 41.04
C LYS A 525 -20.00 2.68 39.83
N TYR A 526 -19.78 2.15 38.63
CA TYR A 526 -19.50 2.95 37.43
C TYR A 526 -20.61 2.97 36.39
N GLN A 527 -21.57 2.06 36.46
CA GLN A 527 -22.74 1.97 35.57
C GLN A 527 -22.38 2.03 34.07
N GLY A 528 -21.23 1.44 33.68
CA GLY A 528 -20.76 1.41 32.30
C GLY A 528 -19.86 2.58 31.86
N ALA A 529 -19.68 3.63 32.69
CA ALA A 529 -18.93 4.84 32.33
C ALA A 529 -17.43 4.82 32.73
N PHE A 530 -16.87 3.64 33.02
CA PHE A 530 -15.57 3.36 33.64
C PHE A 530 -14.48 4.46 33.44
N PRO A 531 -14.33 5.40 34.39
CA PRO A 531 -13.39 6.51 34.25
C PRO A 531 -11.94 6.03 34.42
N LYS A 532 -11.11 6.19 33.38
CA LYS A 532 -9.71 5.74 33.35
C LYS A 532 -8.86 6.22 34.53
N ALA A 533 -9.12 7.42 35.07
CA ALA A 533 -8.36 7.95 36.19
C ALA A 533 -8.58 7.18 37.51
N ALA A 534 -9.62 6.33 37.58
CA ALA A 534 -9.87 5.50 38.75
C ALA A 534 -8.93 4.27 38.77
N THR A 535 -8.24 4.08 39.89
CA THR A 535 -7.23 3.04 40.05
C THR A 535 -7.78 1.62 39.96
N ASP A 536 -9.02 1.39 40.41
CA ASP A 536 -9.72 0.11 40.26
C ASP A 536 -10.18 -0.16 38.82
N VAL A 537 -10.51 0.88 38.04
CA VAL A 537 -10.76 0.74 36.60
C VAL A 537 -9.47 0.35 35.87
N GLN A 538 -8.35 1.01 36.17
CA GLN A 538 -7.04 0.66 35.61
C GLN A 538 -6.68 -0.79 35.93
N ALA A 539 -6.84 -1.24 37.18
CA ALA A 539 -6.53 -2.60 37.57
C ALA A 539 -7.36 -3.66 36.81
N VAL A 540 -8.67 -3.42 36.62
CA VAL A 540 -9.53 -4.30 35.82
C VAL A 540 -9.11 -4.32 34.35
N PHE A 541 -8.82 -3.15 33.77
CA PHE A 541 -8.39 -3.03 32.37
C PHE A 541 -7.01 -3.67 32.13
N THR A 542 -6.07 -3.54 33.06
CA THR A 542 -4.77 -4.24 33.01
C THR A 542 -4.98 -5.75 33.08
N THR A 543 -5.80 -6.24 34.03
CA THR A 543 -6.05 -7.68 34.17
C THR A 543 -6.68 -8.27 32.90
N LEU A 544 -7.61 -7.54 32.28
CA LEU A 544 -8.24 -7.97 31.04
C LEU A 544 -7.22 -8.05 29.89
N GLN A 545 -6.33 -7.07 29.77
CA GLN A 545 -5.23 -7.08 28.78
C GLN A 545 -4.26 -8.24 28.99
N ASP A 546 -3.83 -8.49 30.22
CA ASP A 546 -2.95 -9.62 30.52
C ASP A 546 -3.64 -10.97 30.22
N ALA A 547 -4.93 -11.08 30.51
CA ALA A 547 -5.70 -12.29 30.20
C ALA A 547 -5.78 -12.59 28.69
N ALA A 548 -5.77 -11.55 27.83
CA ALA A 548 -5.77 -11.77 26.37
C ALA A 548 -4.38 -12.11 25.79
N LYS A 549 -3.28 -11.81 26.47
CA LYS A 549 -1.96 -12.35 26.12
C LYS A 549 -1.91 -13.87 26.28
N ASP A 550 -2.47 -14.34 27.40
CA ASP A 550 -2.56 -15.76 27.74
C ASP A 550 -3.65 -16.51 26.97
N ASP A 551 -4.65 -15.78 26.46
CA ASP A 551 -5.81 -16.33 25.78
C ASP A 551 -6.27 -15.45 24.59
N PRO A 552 -5.58 -15.51 23.44
CA PRO A 552 -5.83 -14.60 22.32
C PRO A 552 -7.20 -14.75 21.66
N ASN A 553 -8.00 -15.76 22.01
CA ASN A 553 -9.38 -15.91 21.52
C ASN A 553 -10.30 -14.74 21.85
N MET A 554 -9.92 -13.88 22.80
CA MET A 554 -10.66 -12.65 23.10
C MET A 554 -10.04 -11.39 22.50
N ALA A 555 -8.91 -11.51 21.82
CA ALA A 555 -8.21 -10.41 21.19
C ALA A 555 -8.69 -10.22 19.74
N MET A 556 -8.90 -8.98 19.32
CA MET A 556 -9.33 -8.63 17.95
C MET A 556 -8.24 -8.72 16.89
N TRP A 557 -6.97 -8.75 17.31
CA TRP A 557 -5.83 -8.46 16.42
C TRP A 557 -4.98 -9.70 16.13
N PHE A 558 -4.86 -10.61 17.10
CA PHE A 558 -3.99 -11.76 16.98
C PHE A 558 -4.73 -12.90 16.30
N PHE A 559 -4.63 -12.94 14.98
CA PHE A 559 -5.38 -13.93 14.20
C PHE A 559 -4.76 -15.32 14.34
N ASN A 560 -5.60 -16.34 14.54
CA ASN A 560 -5.23 -17.72 14.24
C ASN A 560 -5.37 -18.01 12.73
N ALA A 561 -5.07 -19.25 12.33
CA ALA A 561 -5.15 -19.66 10.93
C ALA A 561 -6.57 -19.57 10.35
N ASP A 562 -7.62 -19.90 11.12
CA ASP A 562 -9.01 -19.78 10.66
C ASP A 562 -9.40 -18.32 10.36
N GLN A 563 -8.96 -17.38 11.20
CA GLN A 563 -9.23 -15.94 11.03
C GLN A 563 -8.47 -15.34 9.85
N TRP A 564 -7.24 -15.79 9.60
CA TRP A 564 -6.52 -15.44 8.36
C TRP A 564 -7.18 -16.05 7.12
N ASN A 565 -7.67 -17.29 7.20
CA ASN A 565 -8.45 -17.92 6.13
C ASN A 565 -9.74 -17.13 5.84
N ASN A 566 -10.41 -16.63 6.88
CA ASN A 566 -11.56 -15.73 6.73
C ASN A 566 -11.19 -14.41 6.05
N TYR A 567 -10.02 -13.85 6.37
CA TYR A 567 -9.53 -12.62 5.74
C TYR A 567 -9.27 -12.82 4.25
N LEU A 568 -8.60 -13.90 3.86
CA LEU A 568 -8.40 -14.23 2.45
C LEU A 568 -9.72 -14.55 1.74
N PHE A 569 -10.67 -15.19 2.42
CA PHE A 569 -12.01 -15.42 1.86
C PHE A 569 -12.80 -14.12 1.66
N PHE A 570 -12.69 -13.16 2.59
CA PHE A 570 -13.25 -11.83 2.44
C PHE A 570 -12.63 -11.11 1.23
N VAL A 571 -11.30 -11.18 1.09
CA VAL A 571 -10.57 -10.61 -0.05
C VAL A 571 -11.04 -11.22 -1.37
N ASN A 572 -11.21 -12.55 -1.43
CA ASN A 572 -11.76 -13.22 -2.62
C ASN A 572 -13.17 -12.72 -2.95
N SER A 573 -14.06 -12.67 -1.94
CA SER A 573 -15.44 -12.20 -2.12
C SER A 573 -15.49 -10.75 -2.62
N LEU A 574 -14.58 -9.91 -2.12
CA LEU A 574 -14.43 -8.52 -2.54
C LEU A 574 -13.89 -8.39 -3.97
N SER A 575 -12.90 -9.22 -4.33
CA SER A 575 -12.36 -9.31 -5.69
C SER A 575 -13.44 -9.72 -6.69
N GLU A 576 -14.22 -10.77 -6.36
CA GLU A 576 -15.34 -11.26 -7.19
C GLU A 576 -16.43 -10.19 -7.37
N ALA A 577 -16.76 -9.45 -6.31
CA ALA A 577 -17.73 -8.36 -6.36
C ALA A 577 -17.25 -7.15 -7.19
N LEU A 578 -15.96 -7.09 -7.51
CA LEU A 578 -15.32 -6.09 -8.36
C LEU A 578 -14.81 -6.72 -9.67
N ASP A 579 -15.56 -7.66 -10.22
CA ASP A 579 -15.27 -8.32 -11.51
C ASP A 579 -13.86 -8.94 -11.60
N GLY A 580 -13.36 -9.50 -10.50
CA GLY A 580 -12.05 -10.15 -10.42
C GLY A 580 -10.87 -9.17 -10.27
N THR A 581 -11.15 -7.91 -9.92
CA THR A 581 -10.12 -6.91 -9.61
C THR A 581 -9.16 -7.44 -8.57
N LYS A 582 -7.86 -7.37 -8.86
CA LYS A 582 -6.82 -7.89 -7.98
C LYS A 582 -6.64 -7.02 -6.74
N VAL A 583 -6.33 -7.66 -5.63
CA VAL A 583 -6.29 -7.00 -4.31
C VAL A 583 -4.86 -7.00 -3.76
N MET A 584 -4.28 -5.83 -3.54
CA MET A 584 -3.09 -5.68 -2.72
C MET A 584 -3.50 -5.74 -1.25
N ILE A 585 -3.00 -6.72 -0.50
CA ILE A 585 -3.14 -6.69 0.95
C ILE A 585 -1.99 -5.86 1.53
N TRP A 586 -2.34 -4.85 2.31
CA TRP A 586 -1.48 -3.73 2.61
C TRP A 586 -1.30 -3.54 4.12
N GLN A 587 -0.10 -3.09 4.47
CA GLN A 587 0.39 -2.89 5.84
C GLN A 587 0.27 -4.14 6.72
N ILE A 588 0.52 -5.30 6.12
CA ILE A 588 0.54 -6.57 6.84
C ILE A 588 1.68 -6.55 7.88
N PRO A 589 1.39 -6.86 9.16
CA PRO A 589 2.36 -6.72 10.23
C PRO A 589 3.59 -7.59 10.07
N GLN A 590 4.69 -7.09 10.59
CA GLN A 590 5.92 -7.85 10.79
C GLN A 590 6.01 -8.29 12.26
N GLY A 591 6.78 -9.35 12.52
CA GLY A 591 6.85 -10.00 13.83
C GLY A 591 6.65 -11.51 13.72
N HIS A 592 6.53 -12.17 14.87
CA HIS A 592 6.33 -13.61 14.94
C HIS A 592 5.46 -14.00 16.14
N VAL A 593 4.99 -15.25 16.13
CA VAL A 593 4.40 -15.88 17.30
C VAL A 593 5.54 -16.30 18.24
N ASN A 594 5.43 -15.97 19.53
CA ASN A 594 6.33 -16.40 20.58
C ASN A 594 6.30 -17.91 20.75
N GLY A 595 7.44 -18.47 21.12
CA GLY A 595 7.69 -19.91 21.11
C GLY A 595 8.07 -20.45 19.74
N SER A 596 8.40 -19.58 18.76
CA SER A 596 8.89 -19.99 17.44
C SER A 596 10.12 -20.89 17.58
N THR A 597 10.08 -22.02 16.89
CA THR A 597 11.19 -22.97 16.80
C THR A 597 12.22 -22.57 15.76
N THR A 598 11.88 -21.63 14.87
CA THR A 598 12.82 -21.02 13.92
C THR A 598 13.79 -20.08 14.63
N LEU A 599 13.34 -19.41 15.70
CA LEU A 599 14.15 -18.53 16.54
C LEU A 599 13.99 -18.86 18.04
N PRO A 600 14.59 -19.97 18.51
CA PRO A 600 14.42 -20.40 19.89
C PRO A 600 15.03 -19.40 20.88
N GLY A 601 14.21 -18.94 21.83
CA GLY A 601 14.65 -18.08 22.94
C GLY A 601 14.72 -16.59 22.61
N THR A 602 14.12 -16.16 21.50
CA THR A 602 14.04 -14.74 21.10
C THR A 602 12.58 -14.27 21.06
N ASP A 603 11.82 -14.63 22.10
CA ASP A 603 10.45 -14.18 22.23
C ASP A 603 10.37 -12.66 22.37
N LEU A 604 9.37 -12.08 21.72
CA LEU A 604 9.01 -10.67 21.81
C LEU A 604 8.37 -10.40 23.18
N THR A 605 8.57 -9.19 23.69
CA THR A 605 8.21 -8.82 25.06
C THR A 605 6.75 -8.38 25.23
N ASP A 606 6.00 -8.27 24.14
CA ASP A 606 4.63 -7.72 24.10
C ASP A 606 4.53 -6.31 24.68
N THR A 607 5.53 -5.49 24.38
CA THR A 607 5.60 -4.07 24.76
C THR A 607 5.71 -3.18 23.53
N VAL A 608 5.60 -1.86 23.70
CA VAL A 608 5.70 -0.88 22.60
C VAL A 608 6.86 -1.19 21.67
N ALA A 609 6.56 -1.27 20.38
CA ALA A 609 7.44 -1.65 19.29
C ALA A 609 8.02 -3.07 19.36
N ASN A 610 7.48 -3.99 20.18
CA ASN A 610 7.97 -5.35 20.36
C ASN A 610 6.79 -6.30 20.69
N PHE A 611 5.74 -6.25 19.87
CA PHE A 611 4.56 -7.11 19.97
C PHE A 611 4.68 -8.35 19.09
N GLU A 612 4.14 -9.47 19.57
CA GLU A 612 3.85 -10.59 18.70
C GLU A 612 2.91 -10.21 17.54
N ASP A 613 3.01 -10.92 16.42
CA ASP A 613 1.97 -10.97 15.38
C ASP A 613 2.06 -12.29 14.59
N SER A 614 0.92 -12.77 14.09
CA SER A 614 0.80 -14.05 13.41
C SER A 614 0.98 -13.97 11.90
N ALA A 615 1.00 -12.78 11.30
CA ALA A 615 1.03 -12.57 9.86
C ALA A 615 2.22 -13.26 9.18
N THR A 616 3.44 -12.95 9.61
CA THR A 616 4.66 -13.56 9.05
C THR A 616 4.63 -15.08 9.17
N SER A 617 4.16 -15.58 10.33
CA SER A 617 4.08 -17.02 10.61
C SER A 617 3.02 -17.72 9.76
N TYR A 618 1.91 -17.04 9.47
CA TYR A 618 0.85 -17.55 8.60
C TYR A 618 1.29 -17.52 7.13
N PHE A 619 1.69 -16.36 6.62
CA PHE A 619 2.02 -16.20 5.19
C PHE A 619 3.21 -17.04 4.76
N PHE A 620 4.31 -17.04 5.52
CA PHE A 620 5.53 -17.75 5.15
C PHE A 620 5.69 -19.12 5.83
N GLY A 621 4.79 -19.46 6.76
CA GLY A 621 4.86 -20.68 7.56
C GLY A 621 5.82 -20.57 8.75
N ASP A 622 5.45 -21.23 9.85
CA ASP A 622 6.28 -21.38 11.04
C ASP A 622 5.88 -22.58 11.89
N SER A 623 6.76 -22.98 12.81
CA SER A 623 6.42 -23.94 13.88
C SER A 623 6.76 -23.33 15.22
N PHE A 624 5.83 -23.38 16.16
CA PHE A 624 5.97 -22.76 17.48
C PHE A 624 5.34 -23.62 18.58
N THR A 625 5.81 -23.45 19.81
CA THR A 625 5.22 -24.10 20.98
C THR A 625 4.25 -23.18 21.70
N ALA A 626 3.08 -23.69 22.08
CA ALA A 626 2.08 -22.96 22.85
C ALA A 626 1.53 -23.79 24.01
N ALA A 627 0.89 -23.13 24.97
CA ALA A 627 0.21 -23.78 26.10
C ALA A 627 -1.09 -23.03 26.43
N GLY A 628 -1.98 -23.67 27.21
CA GLY A 628 -3.19 -23.02 27.72
C GLY A 628 -4.10 -22.46 26.61
N GLY A 629 -4.59 -21.22 26.82
CA GLY A 629 -5.47 -20.53 25.88
C GLY A 629 -4.84 -20.29 24.51
N ARG A 630 -3.53 -19.99 24.48
CA ARG A 630 -2.76 -19.88 23.23
C ARG A 630 -2.74 -21.18 22.42
N LEU A 631 -2.55 -22.34 23.06
CA LEU A 631 -2.62 -23.61 22.36
C LEU A 631 -4.03 -23.86 21.82
N ALA A 632 -5.08 -23.58 22.61
CA ALA A 632 -6.45 -23.70 22.13
C ALA A 632 -6.76 -22.75 20.95
N HIS A 633 -6.18 -21.56 20.96
CA HIS A 633 -6.35 -20.55 19.91
C HIS A 633 -5.66 -20.93 18.60
N PHE A 634 -4.36 -21.27 18.65
CA PHE A 634 -3.57 -21.53 17.44
C PHE A 634 -3.80 -22.92 16.81
N THR A 635 -4.46 -23.83 17.54
CA THR A 635 -4.83 -25.16 17.02
C THR A 635 -6.19 -25.20 16.34
N GLN A 636 -6.95 -24.09 16.35
CA GLN A 636 -8.21 -24.01 15.61
C GLN A 636 -7.94 -24.21 14.11
N ASN A 637 -8.79 -25.05 13.51
CA ASN A 637 -8.69 -25.41 12.10
C ASN A 637 -10.06 -25.85 11.55
N HIS A 638 -11.08 -25.02 11.77
CA HIS A 638 -12.42 -25.22 11.20
C HIS A 638 -12.44 -25.04 9.69
N ALA A 639 -11.48 -24.29 9.13
CA ALA A 639 -11.25 -24.22 7.68
C ALA A 639 -10.80 -25.55 7.06
N ALA A 640 -10.41 -26.55 7.88
CA ALA A 640 -9.80 -27.80 7.45
C ALA A 640 -8.54 -27.58 6.60
N ASP A 641 -7.77 -26.57 6.97
CA ASP A 641 -6.52 -26.16 6.36
C ASP A 641 -5.46 -27.27 6.55
N PRO A 642 -4.99 -27.92 5.46
CA PRO A 642 -4.00 -28.98 5.56
C PRO A 642 -2.62 -28.48 5.99
N ALA A 643 -2.36 -27.16 5.91
CA ALA A 643 -1.11 -26.55 6.34
C ALA A 643 -1.04 -26.40 7.87
N VAL A 644 -2.16 -26.54 8.59
CA VAL A 644 -2.21 -26.46 10.05
C VAL A 644 -2.11 -27.87 10.66
N THR A 645 -1.02 -28.14 11.37
CA THR A 645 -0.80 -29.42 12.05
C THR A 645 -0.39 -29.22 13.52
N VAL A 646 -0.71 -30.21 14.36
CA VAL A 646 -0.51 -30.13 15.81
C VAL A 646 0.10 -31.44 16.31
N SER A 647 1.18 -31.32 17.09
CA SER A 647 1.84 -32.46 17.75
C SER A 647 2.20 -32.07 19.19
N GLY A 648 1.41 -32.56 20.14
CA GLY A 648 1.53 -32.15 21.54
C GLY A 648 1.28 -30.65 21.69
N ASN A 649 2.28 -29.92 22.18
CA ASN A 649 2.24 -28.47 22.34
C ASN A 649 2.85 -27.69 21.16
N THR A 650 3.33 -28.40 20.13
CA THR A 650 3.88 -27.78 18.92
C THR A 650 2.78 -27.64 17.88
N VAL A 651 2.58 -26.42 17.42
CA VAL A 651 1.70 -26.05 16.30
C VAL A 651 2.60 -25.70 15.12
N THR A 652 2.23 -26.19 13.94
CA THR A 652 2.90 -25.88 12.69
C THR A 652 1.88 -25.32 11.72
N TRP A 653 2.20 -24.16 11.16
CA TRP A 653 1.51 -23.59 10.01
C TRP A 653 2.46 -23.65 8.82
N GLY A 654 1.97 -24.20 7.70
CA GLY A 654 2.64 -24.11 6.42
C GLY A 654 2.56 -22.70 5.83
N GLU A 655 3.04 -22.57 4.60
CA GLU A 655 3.03 -21.33 3.82
C GLU A 655 1.62 -21.08 3.24
N HIS A 656 1.20 -19.81 3.20
CA HIS A 656 -0.13 -19.39 2.74
C HIS A 656 -0.12 -18.23 1.72
N MET A 657 1.03 -17.80 1.17
CA MET A 657 1.05 -16.88 0.02
C MET A 657 0.41 -17.53 -1.21
N SER A 658 0.56 -18.85 -1.39
CA SER A 658 -0.13 -19.58 -2.47
C SER A 658 -1.66 -19.45 -2.35
N LEU A 659 -2.19 -19.67 -1.13
CA LEU A 659 -3.62 -19.47 -0.85
C LEU A 659 -4.06 -18.02 -1.04
N ALA A 660 -3.22 -17.06 -0.65
CA ALA A 660 -3.50 -15.65 -0.87
C ALA A 660 -3.58 -15.32 -2.36
N GLN A 661 -2.65 -15.84 -3.17
CA GLN A 661 -2.66 -15.68 -4.63
C GLN A 661 -3.95 -16.24 -5.25
N ASP A 662 -4.36 -17.44 -4.83
CA ASP A 662 -5.59 -18.08 -5.27
C ASP A 662 -6.85 -17.29 -4.85
N SER A 663 -6.77 -16.52 -3.78
CA SER A 663 -7.85 -15.66 -3.26
C SER A 663 -7.95 -14.30 -3.98
N GLY A 664 -7.25 -14.10 -5.09
CA GLY A 664 -7.27 -12.85 -5.86
C GLY A 664 -6.29 -11.79 -5.39
N VAL A 665 -5.35 -12.13 -4.50
CA VAL A 665 -4.33 -11.19 -4.02
C VAL A 665 -3.30 -10.90 -5.13
N LEU A 666 -3.00 -9.62 -5.33
CA LEU A 666 -1.98 -9.12 -6.24
C LEU A 666 -0.58 -9.18 -5.62
N SER A 667 -0.49 -8.76 -4.36
CA SER A 667 0.75 -8.61 -3.62
C SER A 667 0.49 -8.47 -2.13
N VAL A 668 1.52 -8.76 -1.33
CA VAL A 668 1.50 -8.59 0.14
C VAL A 668 2.53 -7.55 0.53
N LEU A 669 2.07 -6.37 0.98
CA LEU A 669 2.96 -5.32 1.46
C LEU A 669 3.07 -5.37 2.98
N PHE A 670 4.24 -5.78 3.46
CA PHE A 670 4.53 -5.87 4.88
C PHE A 670 5.07 -4.56 5.43
N GLY A 671 4.67 -4.22 6.64
CA GLY A 671 5.28 -3.16 7.39
C GLY A 671 4.96 -3.30 8.85
N ALA A 672 5.26 -2.26 9.63
CA ALA A 672 5.04 -2.36 11.06
C ALA A 672 3.55 -2.52 11.43
N GLY A 673 2.56 -2.26 10.56
CA GLY A 673 1.15 -2.26 10.98
C GLY A 673 0.79 -0.97 11.71
N LEU A 674 1.60 -0.52 12.66
CA LEU A 674 1.64 0.84 13.21
C LEU A 674 3.06 1.38 13.32
N GLY A 675 3.18 2.71 13.48
CA GLY A 675 4.43 3.34 13.91
C GLY A 675 4.99 2.82 15.25
N VAL A 676 4.23 2.07 16.04
CA VAL A 676 4.58 1.54 17.38
C VAL A 676 4.61 0.02 17.48
N SER A 677 4.61 -0.71 16.36
CA SER A 677 4.62 -2.17 16.34
C SER A 677 6.02 -2.74 16.09
N THR A 678 6.14 -4.07 16.15
CA THR A 678 7.35 -4.80 15.77
C THR A 678 7.75 -4.52 14.33
N ARG A 679 9.06 -4.45 14.09
CA ARG A 679 9.66 -4.04 12.82
C ARG A 679 10.58 -5.15 12.32
N GLY A 680 10.23 -5.70 11.17
CA GLY A 680 11.07 -6.60 10.37
C GLY A 680 11.88 -5.87 9.29
N SER A 681 11.58 -4.59 9.06
CA SER A 681 12.34 -3.69 8.19
C SER A 681 12.55 -2.32 8.87
N PRO A 682 13.54 -1.52 8.43
CA PRO A 682 13.70 -0.15 8.91
C PRO A 682 12.48 0.70 8.56
N THR A 683 11.95 1.43 9.54
CA THR A 683 10.82 2.34 9.30
C THR A 683 11.05 3.68 10.01
N PRO A 684 10.30 4.74 9.69
CA PRO A 684 10.48 6.05 10.32
C PRO A 684 10.39 6.05 11.86
N GLY A 685 9.74 5.05 12.46
CA GLY A 685 9.64 4.94 13.92
C GLY A 685 10.77 4.16 14.60
N GLY A 686 11.71 3.56 13.87
CA GLY A 686 12.85 2.85 14.47
C GLY A 686 13.45 1.71 13.64
N ASP A 687 14.50 1.12 14.20
CA ASP A 687 15.26 0.00 13.62
C ASP A 687 14.52 -1.34 13.74
N VAL A 688 15.00 -2.34 12.97
CA VAL A 688 14.54 -3.74 13.03
C VAL A 688 14.69 -4.30 14.43
N ASN A 689 13.64 -4.96 14.94
CA ASN A 689 13.59 -5.50 16.29
C ASN A 689 12.83 -6.83 16.43
N ASP A 690 12.52 -7.49 15.31
CA ASP A 690 11.92 -8.83 15.25
C ASP A 690 12.96 -9.96 15.13
N HIS A 691 14.23 -9.65 15.47
CA HIS A 691 15.37 -10.55 15.31
C HIS A 691 15.64 -11.02 13.86
N ASN A 692 15.23 -10.23 12.86
CA ASN A 692 15.26 -10.56 11.43
C ASN A 692 14.32 -11.71 11.03
N PHE A 693 13.35 -12.10 11.87
CA PHE A 693 12.44 -13.20 11.56
C PHE A 693 11.73 -13.00 10.22
N TRP A 694 11.11 -11.83 10.04
CA TRP A 694 10.41 -11.51 8.80
C TRP A 694 11.36 -11.52 7.60
N PHE A 695 12.55 -10.93 7.75
CA PHE A 695 13.56 -10.89 6.69
C PHE A 695 13.95 -12.30 6.23
N ASP A 696 14.20 -13.21 7.18
CA ASP A 696 14.61 -14.58 6.89
C ASP A 696 13.47 -15.40 6.27
N LYS A 697 12.24 -15.25 6.77
CA LYS A 697 11.04 -15.92 6.23
C LYS A 697 10.71 -15.44 4.82
N ALA A 698 10.68 -14.13 4.58
CA ALA A 698 10.46 -13.56 3.26
C ALA A 698 11.55 -14.01 2.27
N SER A 699 12.82 -14.00 2.70
CA SER A 699 13.94 -14.50 1.90
C SER A 699 13.77 -15.99 1.57
N GLY A 700 13.33 -16.82 2.52
CA GLY A 700 13.11 -18.25 2.31
C GLY A 700 12.01 -18.55 1.30
N TYR A 701 10.89 -17.81 1.37
CA TYR A 701 9.81 -17.87 0.38
C TYR A 701 10.32 -17.47 -1.02
N LEU A 702 11.03 -16.34 -1.11
CA LEU A 702 11.56 -15.83 -2.38
C LEU A 702 12.67 -16.72 -2.97
N THR A 703 13.44 -17.41 -2.14
CA THR A 703 14.40 -18.45 -2.55
C THR A 703 13.65 -19.63 -3.18
N SER A 704 12.58 -20.10 -2.53
CA SER A 704 11.76 -21.20 -3.05
C SER A 704 11.11 -20.82 -4.39
N ALA A 705 10.61 -19.58 -4.51
CA ALA A 705 10.07 -19.03 -5.76
C ALA A 705 11.14 -18.84 -6.87
N ALA A 706 12.42 -18.79 -6.53
CA ALA A 706 13.52 -18.77 -7.50
C ALA A 706 13.66 -20.11 -8.24
N GLY A 707 13.11 -21.19 -7.69
CA GLY A 707 13.29 -22.55 -8.21
C GLY A 707 14.70 -23.10 -7.96
N VAL A 708 15.33 -22.68 -6.86
CA VAL A 708 16.70 -23.06 -6.45
C VAL A 708 16.70 -24.16 -5.41
#